data_AF-A0A3R6Z4E4-F1
#
_entry.id   AF-A0A3R6Z4E4-F1
#
_cell.length_a   1.000
_cell.length_b   1.000
_cell.length_c   1.000
_cell.angle_alpha   90.00
_cell.angle_beta   90.00
_cell.angle_gamma   90.00
#
_symmetry.space_group_name_H-M   'P 1'
#
loop_
_entity.id
_entity.type
_entity.pdbx_description
1 polymer ?
#
loop_
_entity_poly.entity_id
_entity_poly.type
_entity_poly.pdbx_seq_one_letter_code
_entity_poly.pdbx_strand_id
1 'polypeptide(L)'
;MKKIFKNMLPYWKSIILIVVVLVIQAYCDLALPTYTADIIDVGIQNKGIEHILPQEMTSEEYENAQLFMTKEEKTLWASSYEATQHKTYECSVTDKDTLDELDSEFAIPLILNYQMSQMEEDQFKEMLATQNGQDVSGYEQMSLEQIGQMLGTELSVSEKEVEQDDGSTQTVNCVDVRPIFEAMEASGQMDESAVLSMRDSMEDMVETMGDSMLTSTGAAYAAACDEDAGLDLAKIQTAYLWKKGLQMAGLAAVMMAAAIFVSYLASKVGAGVGRSLRGRLYEKVMHFSNAEMEHFSTASLITRSTNDVQQIQMVTAVFLRMLAYAPIIGIGGIIKVVQTKAGMGWLIVVAVIVIFAFVMILMGATMPKFKKMQEKVDDVNLVSREILTGLSVIRAFRREDKEEERFDGVNRELTKTMLFTNRVMTLMMPGMMMIMYALTVAIVWVAAKKIDLGVMQVGSMTAFITYAMLIVMAFLMLTAMSVMLPRAGVAADRIDEVLNMDISIKEAEEPKHVEKTAGVLKFSHVDFTYPGSKETAITDIDFTANPGQTTAIIGSTGCGKSTIVNLIPRLYDVTEGSITLDGTDIRELSMKDLRQQIGFVPQKGVLFSGTIASNLRLGNKDASDADVRQAAQIAQAEDFIEEKSEKYDAPIAQGGTNVSGGQKQRLAIARAIAKHPKIFVFDDSFSALDLKTDAKLRKALSNTVQDSTVIIVAQRISTILHADQILVLDEGQIVGKGTHEELMKTCTVYQEIAKSQMSAKELGLTDGEEAEDHE
;
A
#
# COMPACT_ATOMS: atom_id res chain seq x y z
N MET A 1 8.48 -8.75 6.16
CA MET A 1 7.14 -9.23 5.71
C MET A 1 6.31 -9.89 6.80
N LYS A 2 6.81 -10.92 7.51
CA LYS A 2 6.04 -11.64 8.56
C LYS A 2 5.33 -10.73 9.57
N LYS A 3 5.97 -9.63 9.95
CA LYS A 3 5.42 -8.62 10.88
C LYS A 3 4.22 -7.85 10.33
N ILE A 4 4.17 -7.58 9.02
CA ILE A 4 3.02 -6.92 8.37
C ILE A 4 1.81 -7.86 8.45
N PHE A 5 1.98 -9.12 8.04
CA PHE A 5 0.91 -10.12 8.06
C PHE A 5 0.41 -10.46 9.47
N LYS A 6 1.29 -10.45 10.49
CA LYS A 6 0.89 -10.66 11.89
C LYS A 6 -0.20 -9.66 12.33
N ASN A 7 -0.10 -8.40 11.90
CA ASN A 7 -1.08 -7.38 12.25
C ASN A 7 -2.40 -7.50 11.48
N MET A 8 -2.44 -8.27 10.39
CA MET A 8 -3.64 -8.54 9.61
C MET A 8 -4.45 -9.74 10.14
N LEU A 9 -3.84 -10.63 10.94
CA LEU A 9 -4.48 -11.83 11.49
C LEU A 9 -5.84 -11.60 12.17
N PRO A 10 -6.05 -10.51 12.95
CA PRO A 10 -7.36 -10.26 13.55
C PRO A 10 -8.50 -10.08 12.52
N TYR A 11 -8.15 -9.79 11.26
CA TYR A 11 -9.09 -9.52 10.17
C TYR A 11 -9.23 -10.67 9.17
N TRP A 12 -8.79 -11.88 9.54
CA TRP A 12 -8.74 -13.05 8.63
C TRP A 12 -10.06 -13.35 7.90
N LYS A 13 -11.21 -13.18 8.56
CA LYS A 13 -12.54 -13.39 7.95
C LYS A 13 -12.77 -12.45 6.77
N SER A 14 -12.46 -11.17 6.93
CA SER A 14 -12.57 -10.17 5.86
C SER A 14 -11.59 -10.44 4.74
N ILE A 15 -10.39 -10.94 5.05
CA ILE A 15 -9.37 -11.28 4.05
C ILE A 15 -9.82 -12.45 3.18
N ILE A 16 -10.38 -13.51 3.78
CA ILE A 16 -10.94 -14.64 3.02
C ILE A 16 -12.07 -14.16 2.11
N LEU A 17 -12.99 -13.34 2.64
CA LEU A 17 -14.08 -12.78 1.85
C LEU A 17 -13.57 -11.93 0.66
N ILE A 18 -12.54 -11.11 0.88
CA ILE A 18 -11.89 -10.36 -0.19
C ILE A 18 -11.35 -11.29 -1.27
N VAL A 19 -10.62 -12.35 -0.90
CA VAL A 19 -10.04 -13.30 -1.88
C VAL A 19 -11.14 -13.98 -2.69
N VAL A 20 -12.23 -14.43 -2.05
CA VAL A 20 -13.37 -15.02 -2.76
C VAL A 20 -13.98 -14.04 -3.77
N VAL A 21 -14.20 -12.79 -3.37
CA VAL A 21 -14.79 -11.77 -4.25
C VAL A 21 -13.81 -11.38 -5.37
N LEU A 22 -12.50 -11.37 -5.11
CA LEU A 22 -11.49 -11.16 -6.15
C LEU A 22 -11.48 -12.29 -7.19
N VAL A 23 -11.72 -13.53 -6.79
CA VAL A 23 -11.86 -14.65 -7.74
C VAL A 23 -13.10 -14.48 -8.61
N ILE A 24 -14.23 -14.05 -8.02
CA ILE A 24 -15.44 -13.72 -8.79
C ILE A 24 -15.16 -12.58 -9.78
N GLN A 25 -14.50 -11.51 -9.31
CA GLN A 25 -14.12 -10.38 -10.15
C GLN A 25 -13.23 -10.83 -11.31
N ALA A 26 -12.20 -11.63 -11.04
CA ALA A 26 -11.27 -12.12 -12.05
C ALA A 26 -11.97 -13.06 -13.04
N TYR A 27 -12.91 -13.88 -12.58
CA TYR A 27 -13.71 -14.72 -13.46
C TYR A 27 -14.54 -13.88 -14.44
N CYS A 28 -15.22 -12.83 -13.96
CA CYS A 28 -15.98 -11.92 -14.83
C CYS A 28 -15.06 -11.24 -15.84
N ASP A 29 -13.90 -10.72 -15.40
CA ASP A 29 -12.92 -10.05 -16.24
C ASP A 29 -12.35 -10.99 -17.33
N LEU A 30 -12.08 -12.26 -16.98
CA LEU A 30 -11.59 -13.27 -17.91
C LEU A 30 -12.67 -13.87 -18.83
N ALA A 31 -13.94 -13.67 -18.50
CA ALA A 31 -15.04 -14.10 -19.35
C ALA A 31 -15.27 -13.10 -20.51
N LEU A 32 -15.09 -11.80 -20.27
CA LEU A 32 -15.35 -10.74 -21.26
C LEU A 32 -14.66 -10.96 -22.61
N PRO A 33 -13.36 -11.36 -22.69
CA PRO A 33 -12.73 -11.61 -23.98
C PRO A 33 -13.37 -12.78 -24.75
N THR A 34 -13.88 -13.81 -24.06
CA THR A 34 -14.61 -14.91 -24.71
C THR A 34 -15.90 -14.38 -25.35
N TYR A 35 -16.69 -13.58 -24.63
CA TYR A 35 -17.90 -12.99 -25.19
C TYR A 35 -17.60 -12.02 -26.35
N THR A 36 -16.48 -11.29 -26.29
CA THR A 36 -16.03 -10.46 -27.42
C THR A 36 -15.71 -11.31 -28.64
N ALA A 37 -15.05 -12.47 -28.46
CA ALA A 37 -14.83 -13.42 -29.55
C ALA A 37 -16.15 -13.94 -30.11
N ASP A 38 -17.07 -14.41 -29.25
CA ASP A 38 -18.40 -14.88 -29.66
C ASP A 38 -19.19 -13.84 -30.45
N ILE A 39 -19.09 -12.56 -30.08
CA ILE A 39 -19.75 -11.46 -30.80
C ILE A 39 -19.18 -11.30 -32.21
N ILE A 40 -17.86 -11.45 -32.36
CA ILE A 40 -17.20 -11.31 -33.66
C ILE A 40 -17.44 -12.56 -34.50
N ASP A 41 -17.11 -13.73 -33.97
CA ASP A 41 -17.09 -15.00 -34.69
C ASP A 41 -18.51 -15.47 -35.00
N VAL A 42 -19.38 -15.59 -33.98
CA VAL A 42 -20.76 -16.03 -34.18
C VAL A 42 -21.65 -14.87 -34.62
N GLY A 43 -21.56 -13.73 -33.92
CA GLY A 43 -22.49 -12.62 -34.11
C GLY A 43 -22.29 -11.87 -35.42
N ILE A 44 -21.05 -11.56 -35.80
CA ILE A 44 -20.75 -10.77 -37.00
C ILE A 44 -20.43 -11.66 -38.18
N GLN A 45 -19.48 -12.59 -38.06
CA GLN A 45 -19.05 -13.45 -39.18
C GLN A 45 -20.15 -14.47 -39.55
N ASN A 46 -20.71 -15.18 -38.57
CA ASN A 46 -21.72 -16.22 -38.82
C ASN A 46 -23.17 -15.72 -38.73
N LYS A 47 -23.42 -14.40 -38.83
CA LYS A 47 -24.76 -13.79 -38.78
C LYS A 47 -25.64 -14.22 -37.57
N GLY A 48 -25.05 -14.60 -36.45
CA GLY A 48 -25.74 -15.03 -35.22
C GLY A 48 -26.10 -16.52 -35.16
N ILE A 49 -25.60 -17.32 -36.11
CA ILE A 49 -25.85 -18.76 -36.18
C ILE A 49 -24.78 -19.52 -35.40
N GLU A 50 -25.20 -20.20 -34.34
CA GLU A 50 -24.32 -20.96 -33.42
C GLU A 50 -24.01 -22.38 -33.93
N HIS A 51 -24.91 -22.99 -34.72
CA HIS A 51 -24.90 -24.41 -35.09
C HIS A 51 -24.99 -24.60 -36.61
N ILE A 52 -24.52 -25.73 -37.13
CA ILE A 52 -24.52 -25.99 -38.58
C ILE A 52 -25.89 -26.49 -39.08
N LEU A 53 -26.77 -26.87 -38.16
CA LEU A 53 -28.14 -27.25 -38.46
C LEU A 53 -29.01 -26.00 -38.67
N PRO A 54 -29.68 -25.84 -39.84
CA PRO A 54 -30.64 -24.77 -40.07
C PRO A 54 -31.79 -24.82 -39.05
N GLN A 55 -32.31 -23.65 -38.67
CA GLN A 55 -33.54 -23.54 -37.87
C GLN A 55 -34.76 -23.94 -38.70
N GLU A 56 -34.81 -23.47 -39.94
CA GLU A 56 -35.86 -23.80 -40.89
C GLU A 56 -35.27 -24.00 -42.29
N MET A 57 -35.80 -24.96 -43.04
CA MET A 57 -35.35 -25.23 -44.42
C MET A 57 -36.52 -25.58 -45.33
N THR A 58 -36.34 -25.43 -46.64
CA THR A 58 -37.36 -25.79 -47.64
C THR A 58 -37.49 -27.32 -47.75
N SER A 59 -38.62 -27.81 -48.26
CA SER A 59 -38.81 -29.27 -48.47
C SER A 59 -37.80 -29.86 -49.46
N GLU A 60 -37.37 -29.06 -50.46
CA GLU A 60 -36.36 -29.45 -51.45
C GLU A 60 -34.99 -29.57 -50.79
N GLU A 61 -34.60 -28.56 -50.00
CA GLU A 61 -33.32 -28.58 -49.29
C GLU A 61 -33.23 -29.70 -48.24
N TYR A 62 -34.36 -30.04 -47.60
CA TYR A 62 -34.44 -31.17 -46.66
C TYR A 62 -34.17 -32.53 -47.31
N GLU A 63 -34.60 -32.72 -48.57
CA GLU A 63 -34.31 -33.92 -49.34
C GLU A 63 -32.86 -33.89 -49.84
N ASN A 64 -32.40 -32.74 -50.34
CA ASN A 64 -31.05 -32.57 -50.86
C ASN A 64 -29.98 -32.81 -49.79
N ALA A 65 -30.18 -32.33 -48.56
CA ALA A 65 -29.25 -32.53 -47.45
C ALA A 65 -28.94 -34.02 -47.19
N GLN A 66 -29.88 -34.92 -47.52
CA GLN A 66 -29.73 -36.37 -47.30
C GLN A 66 -28.88 -37.06 -48.37
N LEU A 67 -28.57 -36.42 -49.51
CA LEU A 67 -27.87 -37.06 -50.64
C LEU A 67 -26.56 -37.74 -50.25
N PHE A 68 -25.81 -37.11 -49.35
CA PHE A 68 -24.53 -37.62 -48.90
C PHE A 68 -24.59 -38.24 -47.51
N MET A 69 -25.77 -38.44 -46.91
CA MET A 69 -25.93 -39.02 -45.56
C MET A 69 -25.93 -40.55 -45.56
N THR A 70 -25.38 -41.16 -44.51
CA THR A 70 -25.51 -42.62 -44.27
C THR A 70 -26.93 -42.98 -43.83
N LYS A 71 -27.31 -44.26 -43.85
CA LYS A 71 -28.65 -44.68 -43.39
C LYS A 71 -28.92 -44.34 -41.92
N GLU A 72 -27.89 -44.41 -41.08
CA GLU A 72 -27.99 -44.05 -39.66
C GLU A 72 -28.23 -42.54 -39.50
N GLU A 73 -27.46 -41.72 -40.21
CA GLU A 73 -27.64 -40.26 -40.24
C GLU A 73 -28.97 -39.83 -40.84
N LYS A 74 -29.47 -40.45 -41.92
CA LYS A 74 -30.80 -40.15 -42.48
C LYS A 74 -31.90 -40.38 -41.43
N THR A 75 -31.73 -41.40 -40.58
CA THR A 75 -32.67 -41.68 -39.48
C THR A 75 -32.58 -40.61 -38.39
N LEU A 76 -31.36 -40.18 -38.05
CA LEU A 76 -31.11 -39.12 -37.08
C LEU A 76 -31.62 -37.75 -37.58
N TRP A 77 -31.41 -37.43 -38.86
CA TRP A 77 -31.88 -36.24 -39.55
C TRP A 77 -33.41 -36.16 -39.51
N ALA A 78 -34.08 -37.26 -39.87
CA ALA A 78 -35.54 -37.35 -39.80
C ALA A 78 -36.10 -37.24 -38.38
N SER A 79 -35.33 -37.62 -37.36
CA SER A 79 -35.73 -37.43 -35.95
C SER A 79 -35.46 -36.01 -35.43
N SER A 80 -34.64 -35.23 -36.15
CA SER A 80 -34.23 -33.88 -35.74
C SER A 80 -35.16 -32.79 -36.27
N TYR A 81 -35.93 -33.06 -37.32
CA TYR A 81 -36.79 -32.07 -38.00
C TYR A 81 -38.27 -32.46 -38.02
N GLU A 82 -39.14 -31.47 -37.87
CA GLU A 82 -40.60 -31.61 -38.00
C GLU A 82 -41.13 -30.83 -39.21
N ALA A 83 -42.04 -31.44 -39.98
CA ALA A 83 -42.67 -30.78 -41.12
C ALA A 83 -43.70 -29.73 -40.66
N THR A 84 -43.56 -28.49 -41.14
CA THR A 84 -44.48 -27.40 -40.83
C THR A 84 -45.67 -27.34 -41.81
N GLN A 85 -46.66 -26.51 -41.50
CA GLN A 85 -47.82 -26.29 -42.37
C GLN A 85 -47.47 -25.53 -43.67
N HIS A 86 -46.24 -25.03 -43.84
CA HIS A 86 -45.84 -24.16 -44.94
C HIS A 86 -44.85 -24.82 -45.93
N LYS A 87 -44.77 -26.16 -45.93
CA LYS A 87 -43.81 -26.93 -46.75
C LYS A 87 -42.34 -26.62 -46.42
N THR A 88 -42.06 -26.29 -45.17
CA THR A 88 -40.72 -26.17 -44.60
C THR A 88 -40.54 -27.22 -43.50
N TYR A 89 -39.29 -27.48 -43.13
CA TYR A 89 -38.92 -28.34 -42.02
C TYR A 89 -38.25 -27.49 -40.94
N GLU A 90 -38.75 -27.57 -39.70
CA GLU A 90 -38.22 -26.83 -38.55
C GLU A 90 -37.44 -27.78 -37.64
N CYS A 91 -36.27 -27.34 -37.15
CA CYS A 91 -35.46 -28.13 -36.23
C CYS A 91 -36.18 -28.27 -34.88
N SER A 92 -36.49 -29.51 -34.49
CA SER A 92 -37.19 -29.84 -33.25
C SER A 92 -36.26 -29.92 -32.02
N VAL A 93 -34.94 -29.89 -32.25
CA VAL A 93 -33.92 -30.01 -31.21
C VAL A 93 -33.53 -28.64 -30.68
N THR A 94 -33.80 -28.39 -29.40
CA THR A 94 -33.45 -27.12 -28.73
C THR A 94 -32.36 -27.27 -27.66
N ASP A 95 -31.98 -28.50 -27.34
CA ASP A 95 -30.97 -28.79 -26.31
C ASP A 95 -29.56 -28.60 -26.88
N LYS A 96 -28.72 -27.85 -26.15
CA LYS A 96 -27.40 -27.45 -26.65
C LYS A 96 -26.42 -28.63 -26.78
N ASP A 97 -26.37 -29.50 -25.78
CA ASP A 97 -25.43 -30.63 -25.79
C ASP A 97 -25.77 -31.58 -26.94
N THR A 98 -27.07 -31.76 -27.20
CA THR A 98 -27.56 -32.55 -28.34
C THR A 98 -27.23 -31.87 -29.68
N LEU A 99 -27.39 -30.54 -29.80
CA LEU A 99 -27.02 -29.81 -31.02
C LEU A 99 -25.51 -29.86 -31.30
N ASP A 100 -24.66 -29.77 -30.27
CA ASP A 100 -23.21 -29.90 -30.42
C ASP A 100 -22.80 -31.32 -30.91
N GLU A 101 -23.51 -32.37 -30.45
CA GLU A 101 -23.33 -33.74 -30.97
C GLU A 101 -23.78 -33.86 -32.42
N LEU A 102 -24.95 -33.32 -32.77
CA LEU A 102 -25.47 -33.33 -34.14
C LEU A 102 -24.60 -32.52 -35.11
N ASP A 103 -24.04 -31.39 -34.66
CA ASP A 103 -23.10 -30.60 -35.45
C ASP A 103 -21.87 -31.44 -35.84
N SER A 104 -21.39 -32.29 -34.94
CA SER A 104 -20.24 -33.16 -35.20
C SER A 104 -20.57 -34.29 -36.17
N GLU A 105 -21.74 -34.93 -36.00
CA GLU A 105 -22.22 -36.01 -36.86
C GLU A 105 -22.56 -35.52 -38.28
N PHE A 106 -23.12 -34.32 -38.41
CA PHE A 106 -23.56 -33.78 -39.70
C PHE A 106 -22.57 -32.85 -40.40
N ALA A 107 -21.42 -32.52 -39.77
CA ALA A 107 -20.42 -31.61 -40.33
C ALA A 107 -20.02 -31.99 -41.76
N ILE A 108 -19.58 -33.24 -41.96
CA ILE A 108 -19.10 -33.73 -43.24
C ILE A 108 -20.23 -33.75 -44.30
N PRO A 109 -21.38 -34.43 -44.09
CA PRO A 109 -22.43 -34.47 -45.10
C PRO A 109 -23.00 -33.11 -45.49
N LEU A 110 -23.22 -32.21 -44.53
CA LEU A 110 -23.83 -30.91 -44.80
C LEU A 110 -22.86 -29.96 -45.51
N ILE A 111 -21.58 -29.95 -45.11
CA ILE A 111 -20.55 -29.15 -45.80
C ILE A 111 -20.35 -29.66 -47.23
N LEU A 112 -20.32 -30.98 -47.43
CA LEU A 112 -20.27 -31.58 -48.77
C LEU A 112 -21.47 -31.17 -49.60
N ASN A 113 -22.67 -31.26 -49.04
CA ASN A 113 -23.89 -30.84 -49.73
C ASN A 113 -23.81 -29.37 -50.15
N TYR A 114 -23.40 -28.51 -49.22
CA TYR A 114 -23.28 -27.08 -49.47
C TYR A 114 -22.23 -26.77 -50.55
N GLN A 115 -21.07 -27.43 -50.53
CA GLN A 115 -20.05 -27.25 -51.57
C GLN A 115 -20.57 -27.69 -52.95
N MET A 116 -21.34 -28.78 -53.02
CA MET A 116 -21.98 -29.23 -54.26
C MET A 116 -23.07 -28.26 -54.76
N SER A 117 -23.70 -27.50 -53.86
CA SER A 117 -24.67 -26.47 -54.24
C SER A 117 -24.02 -25.18 -54.79
N GLN A 118 -22.73 -24.97 -54.51
CA GLN A 118 -21.99 -23.73 -54.83
C GLN A 118 -20.68 -24.00 -55.59
N MET A 119 -20.61 -25.08 -56.39
CA MET A 119 -19.39 -25.49 -57.08
C MET A 119 -19.05 -24.49 -58.19
N GLU A 120 -17.82 -23.98 -58.24
CA GLU A 120 -17.41 -23.04 -59.29
C GLU A 120 -17.45 -23.69 -60.67
N GLU A 121 -17.86 -22.94 -61.71
CA GLU A 121 -17.99 -23.44 -63.08
C GLU A 121 -16.73 -24.14 -63.60
N ASP A 122 -15.54 -23.61 -63.28
CA ASP A 122 -14.26 -24.19 -63.70
C ASP A 122 -13.97 -25.51 -62.96
N GLN A 123 -14.23 -25.56 -61.66
CA GLN A 123 -14.09 -26.79 -60.84
C GLN A 123 -15.06 -27.88 -61.30
N PHE A 124 -16.29 -27.49 -61.65
CA PHE A 124 -17.29 -28.41 -62.18
C PHE A 124 -16.86 -29.03 -63.52
N LYS A 125 -16.31 -28.22 -64.43
CA LYS A 125 -15.76 -28.71 -65.71
C LYS A 125 -14.57 -29.64 -65.51
N GLU A 126 -13.69 -29.34 -64.55
CA GLU A 126 -12.56 -30.20 -64.19
C GLU A 126 -13.02 -31.53 -63.57
N MET A 127 -14.05 -31.50 -62.72
CA MET A 127 -14.67 -32.70 -62.14
C MET A 127 -15.22 -33.62 -63.24
N LEU A 128 -15.96 -33.06 -64.21
CA LEU A 128 -16.51 -33.83 -65.34
C LEU A 128 -15.42 -34.42 -66.23
N ALA A 129 -14.36 -33.66 -66.51
CA ALA A 129 -13.22 -34.15 -67.30
C ALA A 129 -12.53 -35.33 -66.61
N THR A 130 -12.31 -35.21 -65.30
CA THR A 130 -11.67 -36.25 -64.47
C THR A 130 -12.53 -37.51 -64.40
N GLN A 131 -13.84 -37.38 -64.17
CA GLN A 131 -14.76 -38.50 -64.07
C GLN A 131 -14.90 -39.27 -65.40
N ASN A 132 -14.84 -38.57 -66.54
CA ASN A 132 -14.91 -39.16 -67.87
C ASN A 132 -13.53 -39.62 -68.41
N GLY A 133 -12.45 -39.38 -67.68
CA GLY A 133 -11.08 -39.70 -68.12
C GLY A 133 -10.63 -38.90 -69.35
N GLN A 134 -11.16 -37.69 -69.53
CA GLN A 134 -10.91 -36.79 -70.66
C GLN A 134 -10.11 -35.56 -70.22
N ASP A 135 -9.49 -34.87 -71.18
CA ASP A 135 -8.76 -33.63 -70.94
C ASP A 135 -9.74 -32.44 -70.77
N VAL A 136 -9.45 -31.54 -69.83
CA VAL A 136 -10.33 -30.42 -69.43
C VAL A 136 -10.65 -29.48 -70.61
N SER A 137 -9.72 -29.40 -71.57
CA SER A 137 -9.84 -28.59 -72.80
C SER A 137 -11.10 -28.85 -73.62
N GLY A 138 -11.70 -30.04 -73.53
CA GLY A 138 -12.97 -30.37 -74.19
C GLY A 138 -14.21 -29.73 -73.56
N TYR A 139 -14.15 -29.44 -72.25
CA TYR A 139 -15.25 -28.89 -71.46
C TYR A 139 -15.15 -27.38 -71.27
N GLU A 140 -13.95 -26.79 -71.36
CA GLU A 140 -13.73 -25.33 -71.26
C GLU A 140 -14.57 -24.53 -72.27
N GLN A 141 -14.81 -25.07 -73.47
CA GLN A 141 -15.52 -24.39 -74.57
C GLN A 141 -17.03 -24.65 -74.58
N MET A 142 -17.54 -25.53 -73.71
CA MET A 142 -18.97 -25.86 -73.66
C MET A 142 -19.70 -24.89 -72.71
N SER A 143 -20.90 -24.44 -73.10
CA SER A 143 -21.74 -23.68 -72.18
C SER A 143 -22.36 -24.61 -71.12
N LEU A 144 -22.67 -24.08 -69.94
CA LEU A 144 -23.33 -24.83 -68.87
C LEU A 144 -24.66 -25.46 -69.32
N GLU A 145 -25.41 -24.79 -70.20
CA GLU A 145 -26.61 -25.35 -70.83
C GLU A 145 -26.32 -26.58 -71.70
N GLN A 146 -25.20 -26.59 -72.44
CA GLN A 146 -24.79 -27.73 -73.27
C GLN A 146 -24.33 -28.91 -72.41
N ILE A 147 -23.66 -28.63 -71.29
CA ILE A 147 -23.25 -29.64 -70.31
C ILE A 147 -24.47 -30.25 -69.63
N GLY A 148 -25.44 -29.43 -69.19
CA GLY A 148 -26.69 -29.90 -68.61
C GLY A 148 -27.50 -30.78 -69.57
N GLN A 149 -27.58 -30.40 -70.86
CA GLN A 149 -28.21 -31.24 -71.89
C GLN A 149 -27.47 -32.57 -72.13
N MET A 150 -26.16 -32.61 -71.98
CA MET A 150 -25.36 -33.84 -72.10
C MET A 150 -25.62 -34.80 -70.95
N LEU A 151 -25.80 -34.27 -69.73
CA LEU A 151 -26.03 -35.04 -68.51
C LEU A 151 -27.52 -35.36 -68.29
N GLY A 152 -28.43 -34.72 -69.04
CA GLY A 152 -29.87 -34.95 -68.94
C GLY A 152 -30.53 -34.24 -67.75
N THR A 153 -29.87 -33.20 -67.21
CA THR A 153 -30.32 -32.44 -66.03
C THR A 153 -30.26 -30.94 -66.29
N GLU A 154 -31.25 -30.18 -65.83
CA GLU A 154 -31.18 -28.72 -65.82
C GLU A 154 -30.26 -28.27 -64.68
N LEU A 155 -29.21 -27.52 -65.00
CA LEU A 155 -28.25 -27.00 -64.02
C LEU A 155 -28.66 -25.57 -63.65
N SER A 156 -28.89 -25.32 -62.36
CA SER A 156 -29.07 -23.96 -61.84
C SER A 156 -27.71 -23.29 -61.67
N VAL A 157 -27.65 -22.00 -62.05
CA VAL A 157 -26.43 -21.19 -61.96
C VAL A 157 -26.70 -20.01 -61.05
N SER A 158 -25.84 -19.85 -60.04
CA SER A 158 -25.82 -18.70 -59.15
C SER A 158 -24.55 -17.88 -59.39
N GLU A 159 -24.62 -16.57 -59.19
CA GLU A 159 -23.45 -15.69 -59.27
C GLU A 159 -22.93 -15.44 -57.85
N LYS A 160 -21.63 -15.67 -57.64
CA LYS A 160 -20.94 -15.40 -56.38
C LYS A 160 -19.83 -14.38 -56.58
N GLU A 161 -19.82 -13.33 -55.76
CA GLU A 161 -18.72 -12.38 -55.71
C GLU A 161 -17.56 -12.98 -54.90
N VAL A 162 -16.43 -13.22 -55.56
CA VAL A 162 -15.19 -13.74 -54.96
C VAL A 162 -14.14 -12.64 -54.97
N GLU A 163 -13.55 -12.37 -53.80
CA GLU A 163 -12.47 -11.40 -53.66
C GLU A 163 -11.13 -12.04 -54.08
N GLN A 164 -10.44 -11.47 -55.06
CA GLN A 164 -9.15 -11.94 -55.53
C GLN A 164 -8.00 -11.47 -54.63
N ASP A 165 -6.84 -12.11 -54.75
CA ASP A 165 -5.60 -11.79 -54.02
C ASP A 165 -5.13 -10.32 -54.15
N ASP A 166 -5.59 -9.60 -55.19
CA ASP A 166 -5.29 -8.19 -55.42
C ASP A 166 -6.33 -7.22 -54.81
N GLY A 167 -7.34 -7.74 -54.11
CA GLY A 167 -8.44 -6.98 -53.51
C GLY A 167 -9.53 -6.55 -54.50
N SER A 168 -9.53 -7.06 -55.73
CA SER A 168 -10.62 -6.88 -56.68
C SER A 168 -11.67 -7.97 -56.52
N THR A 169 -12.95 -7.62 -56.71
CA THR A 169 -14.06 -8.59 -56.63
C THR A 169 -14.38 -9.09 -58.03
N GLN A 170 -14.30 -10.40 -58.24
CA GLN A 170 -14.71 -11.07 -59.48
C GLN A 170 -16.00 -11.85 -59.24
N THR A 171 -16.99 -11.66 -60.10
CA THR A 171 -18.18 -12.50 -60.13
C THR A 171 -17.82 -13.83 -60.79
N VAL A 172 -17.92 -14.92 -60.03
CA VAL A 172 -17.72 -16.29 -60.49
C VAL A 172 -19.09 -16.97 -60.57
N ASN A 173 -19.32 -17.72 -61.64
CA ASN A 173 -20.52 -18.54 -61.77
C ASN A 173 -20.35 -19.81 -60.93
N CYS A 174 -21.31 -20.08 -60.06
CA CYS A 174 -21.44 -21.31 -59.30
C CYS A 174 -22.58 -22.14 -59.89
N VAL A 175 -22.42 -23.47 -59.90
CA VAL A 175 -23.36 -24.43 -60.46
C VAL A 175 -23.80 -25.36 -59.35
N ASP A 176 -25.12 -25.57 -59.23
CA ASP A 176 -25.66 -26.61 -58.35
C ASP A 176 -25.54 -27.97 -59.06
N VAL A 177 -24.67 -28.83 -58.53
CA VAL A 177 -24.43 -30.16 -59.09
C VAL A 177 -25.22 -31.26 -58.38
N ARG A 178 -25.98 -30.93 -57.33
CA ARG A 178 -26.81 -31.89 -56.57
C ARG A 178 -27.85 -32.63 -57.43
N PRO A 179 -28.51 -31.99 -58.44
CA PRO A 179 -29.43 -32.70 -59.33
C PRO A 179 -28.78 -33.85 -60.13
N ILE A 180 -27.47 -33.80 -60.38
CA ILE A 180 -26.73 -34.91 -61.02
C ILE A 180 -26.64 -36.10 -60.08
N PHE A 181 -26.32 -35.86 -58.81
CA PHE A 181 -26.23 -36.90 -57.78
C PHE A 181 -27.60 -37.51 -57.47
N GLU A 182 -28.66 -36.70 -57.44
CA GLU A 182 -30.05 -37.19 -57.35
C GLU A 182 -30.40 -38.16 -58.49
N ALA A 183 -30.03 -37.81 -59.73
CA ALA A 183 -30.24 -38.67 -60.89
C ALA A 183 -29.42 -39.98 -60.82
N MET A 184 -28.22 -39.93 -60.24
CA MET A 184 -27.37 -41.11 -59.98
C MET A 184 -27.95 -42.01 -58.88
N GLU A 185 -28.51 -41.44 -57.81
CA GLU A 185 -29.23 -42.18 -56.76
C GLU A 185 -30.50 -42.84 -57.32
N ALA A 186 -31.31 -42.10 -58.09
CA ALA A 186 -32.53 -42.60 -58.72
C ALA A 186 -32.29 -43.70 -59.76
N SER A 187 -31.14 -43.70 -60.43
CA SER A 187 -30.73 -44.75 -61.38
C SER A 187 -30.03 -45.95 -60.71
N GLY A 188 -29.86 -45.92 -59.39
CA GLY A 188 -29.23 -46.98 -58.60
C GLY A 188 -27.71 -47.07 -58.78
N GLN A 189 -27.07 -46.03 -59.33
CA GLN A 189 -25.63 -45.94 -59.54
C GLN A 189 -24.88 -45.41 -58.31
N MET A 190 -25.60 -44.85 -57.34
CA MET A 190 -25.08 -44.34 -56.08
C MET A 190 -25.57 -45.22 -54.94
N ASP A 191 -24.78 -46.23 -54.56
CA ASP A 191 -25.03 -47.04 -53.37
C ASP A 191 -24.29 -46.49 -52.14
N GLU A 192 -24.54 -47.07 -50.96
CA GLU A 192 -23.95 -46.60 -49.70
C GLU A 192 -22.41 -46.66 -49.70
N SER A 193 -21.81 -47.54 -50.52
CA SER A 193 -20.36 -47.62 -50.68
C SER A 193 -19.79 -46.50 -51.55
N ALA A 194 -20.54 -46.05 -52.56
CA ALA A 194 -20.20 -44.88 -53.36
C ALA A 194 -20.25 -43.59 -52.52
N VAL A 195 -21.28 -43.44 -51.67
CA VAL A 195 -21.39 -42.29 -50.74
C VAL A 195 -20.21 -42.25 -49.77
N LEU A 196 -19.85 -43.39 -49.17
CA LEU A 196 -18.68 -43.48 -48.29
C LEU A 196 -17.38 -43.18 -49.05
N SER A 197 -17.20 -43.69 -50.26
CA SER A 197 -16.02 -43.38 -51.07
C SER A 197 -15.90 -41.90 -51.44
N MET A 198 -17.02 -41.22 -51.69
CA MET A 198 -17.03 -39.78 -51.96
C MET A 198 -16.69 -38.97 -50.71
N ARG A 199 -17.21 -39.39 -49.55
CA ARG A 199 -16.82 -38.82 -48.25
C ARG A 199 -15.35 -39.02 -47.98
N ASP A 200 -14.82 -40.24 -48.07
CA ASP A 200 -13.40 -40.55 -47.83
C ASP A 200 -12.49 -39.70 -48.75
N SER A 201 -12.88 -39.48 -50.01
CA SER A 201 -12.11 -38.65 -50.95
C SER A 201 -12.10 -37.16 -50.60
N MET A 202 -13.12 -36.69 -49.89
CA MET A 202 -13.24 -35.31 -49.42
C MET A 202 -12.86 -35.17 -47.94
N GLU A 203 -12.72 -36.26 -47.22
CA GLU A 203 -12.27 -36.29 -45.82
C GLU A 203 -10.86 -35.72 -45.73
N ASP A 204 -9.98 -36.04 -46.69
CA ASP A 204 -8.65 -35.40 -46.82
C ASP A 204 -8.75 -33.87 -46.98
N MET A 205 -9.75 -33.37 -47.72
CA MET A 205 -9.97 -31.94 -47.89
C MET A 205 -10.51 -31.31 -46.60
N VAL A 206 -11.47 -31.95 -45.96
CA VAL A 206 -12.04 -31.56 -44.66
C VAL A 206 -10.98 -31.61 -43.55
N GLU A 207 -10.06 -32.58 -43.55
CA GLU A 207 -8.94 -32.64 -42.61
C GLU A 207 -7.93 -31.50 -42.83
N THR A 208 -7.77 -31.02 -44.08
CA THR A 208 -6.99 -29.82 -44.37
C THR A 208 -7.72 -28.52 -44.02
N MET A 209 -9.06 -28.53 -44.02
CA MET A 209 -9.88 -27.42 -43.53
C MET A 209 -9.92 -27.48 -42.00
N GLY A 210 -9.17 -26.60 -41.32
CA GLY A 210 -9.19 -26.58 -39.85
C GLY A 210 -10.61 -26.46 -39.26
N ASP A 211 -10.86 -27.01 -38.06
CA ASP A 211 -12.17 -27.06 -37.38
C ASP A 211 -12.98 -25.75 -37.48
N SER A 212 -12.29 -24.61 -37.36
CA SER A 212 -12.90 -23.28 -37.42
C SER A 212 -13.50 -22.95 -38.80
N MET A 213 -12.85 -23.37 -39.88
CA MET A 213 -13.37 -23.22 -41.24
C MET A 213 -14.60 -24.10 -41.43
N LEU A 214 -14.59 -25.33 -40.90
CA LEU A 214 -15.75 -26.23 -40.93
C LEU A 214 -16.96 -25.61 -40.23
N THR A 215 -16.78 -25.06 -39.03
CA THR A 215 -17.87 -24.38 -38.31
C THR A 215 -18.38 -23.15 -39.07
N SER A 216 -17.48 -22.36 -39.66
CA SER A 216 -17.83 -21.18 -40.46
C SER A 216 -18.61 -21.55 -41.73
N THR A 217 -18.17 -22.59 -42.45
CA THR A 217 -18.83 -23.08 -43.67
C THR A 217 -20.18 -23.72 -43.35
N GLY A 218 -20.28 -24.52 -42.29
CA GLY A 218 -21.55 -25.09 -41.84
C GLY A 218 -22.54 -24.03 -41.35
N ALA A 219 -22.08 -22.97 -40.66
CA ALA A 219 -22.94 -21.85 -40.30
C ALA A 219 -23.40 -21.06 -41.54
N ALA A 220 -22.56 -20.95 -42.58
CA ALA A 220 -22.95 -20.34 -43.85
C ALA A 220 -24.02 -21.18 -44.58
N TYR A 221 -23.91 -22.51 -44.54
CA TYR A 221 -24.96 -23.42 -45.03
C TYR A 221 -26.29 -23.18 -44.29
N ALA A 222 -26.26 -23.23 -42.96
CA ALA A 222 -27.44 -22.94 -42.14
C ALA A 222 -28.07 -21.57 -42.44
N ALA A 223 -27.23 -20.54 -42.64
CA ALA A 223 -27.70 -19.21 -43.01
C ALA A 223 -28.44 -19.20 -44.35
N ALA A 224 -27.91 -19.90 -45.35
CA ALA A 224 -28.54 -19.98 -46.67
C ALA A 224 -29.89 -20.68 -46.58
N CYS A 225 -29.97 -21.81 -45.88
CA CYS A 225 -31.23 -22.54 -45.67
C CYS A 225 -32.29 -21.70 -44.94
N ASP A 226 -31.89 -21.02 -43.86
CA ASP A 226 -32.79 -20.17 -43.07
C ASP A 226 -33.30 -18.98 -43.92
N GLU A 227 -32.44 -18.38 -44.74
CA GLU A 227 -32.80 -17.28 -45.65
C GLU A 227 -33.79 -17.74 -46.74
N ASP A 228 -33.54 -18.92 -47.34
CA ASP A 228 -34.42 -19.52 -48.35
C ASP A 228 -35.77 -19.96 -47.77
N ALA A 229 -35.81 -20.36 -46.50
CA ALA A 229 -37.04 -20.64 -45.75
C ALA A 229 -37.83 -19.36 -45.37
N GLY A 230 -37.25 -18.17 -45.56
CA GLY A 230 -37.88 -16.88 -45.31
C GLY A 230 -37.65 -16.31 -43.90
N LEU A 231 -36.68 -16.83 -43.15
CA LEU A 231 -36.28 -16.27 -41.86
C LEU A 231 -35.47 -14.98 -42.04
N ASP A 232 -35.72 -14.00 -41.16
CA ASP A 232 -34.98 -12.73 -41.15
C ASP A 232 -33.64 -12.91 -40.41
N LEU A 233 -32.58 -13.19 -41.18
CA LEU A 233 -31.21 -13.32 -40.66
C LEU A 233 -30.76 -12.08 -39.88
N ALA A 234 -31.17 -10.87 -40.28
CA ALA A 234 -30.79 -9.65 -39.57
C ALA A 234 -31.41 -9.59 -38.17
N LYS A 235 -32.63 -10.12 -38.02
CA LYS A 235 -33.30 -10.24 -36.71
C LYS A 235 -32.63 -11.28 -35.82
N ILE A 236 -32.24 -12.44 -36.37
CA ILE A 236 -31.49 -13.49 -35.65
C ILE A 236 -30.15 -12.92 -35.15
N GLN A 237 -29.39 -12.30 -36.05
CA GLN A 237 -28.13 -11.63 -35.75
C GLN A 237 -28.29 -10.58 -34.64
N THR A 238 -29.26 -9.68 -34.79
CA THR A 238 -29.50 -8.59 -33.84
C THR A 238 -29.89 -9.12 -32.46
N ALA A 239 -30.74 -10.15 -32.40
CA ALA A 239 -31.14 -10.79 -31.15
C ALA A 239 -29.94 -11.45 -30.44
N TYR A 240 -29.08 -12.15 -31.18
CA TYR A 240 -27.86 -12.74 -30.66
C TYR A 240 -26.89 -11.68 -30.09
N LEU A 241 -26.64 -10.61 -30.85
CA LEU A 241 -25.79 -9.50 -30.43
C LEU A 241 -26.31 -8.82 -29.16
N TRP A 242 -27.62 -8.59 -29.04
CA TRP A 242 -28.22 -8.05 -27.82
C TRP A 242 -28.09 -9.01 -26.64
N LYS A 243 -28.31 -10.32 -26.84
CA LYS A 243 -28.18 -11.34 -25.80
C LYS A 243 -26.76 -11.37 -25.25
N LYS A 244 -25.74 -11.49 -26.11
CA LYS A 244 -24.32 -11.52 -25.71
C LYS A 244 -23.87 -10.17 -25.14
N GLY A 245 -24.29 -9.06 -25.74
CA GLY A 245 -24.00 -7.71 -25.23
C GLY A 245 -24.57 -7.46 -23.83
N LEU A 246 -25.81 -7.90 -23.56
CA LEU A 246 -26.43 -7.78 -22.24
C LEU A 246 -25.76 -8.70 -21.20
N GLN A 247 -25.34 -9.90 -21.61
CA GLN A 247 -24.53 -10.80 -20.76
C GLN A 247 -23.19 -10.16 -20.38
N MET A 248 -22.49 -9.54 -21.34
CA MET A 248 -21.26 -8.78 -21.08
C MET A 248 -21.51 -7.61 -20.13
N ALA A 249 -22.58 -6.83 -20.35
CA ALA A 249 -22.94 -5.72 -19.48
C ALA A 249 -23.27 -6.20 -18.04
N GLY A 250 -23.96 -7.33 -17.91
CA GLY A 250 -24.24 -7.97 -16.63
C GLY A 250 -22.97 -8.40 -15.90
N LEU A 251 -22.03 -9.06 -16.60
CA LEU A 251 -20.74 -9.44 -16.04
C LEU A 251 -19.89 -8.23 -15.63
N ALA A 252 -19.90 -7.16 -16.44
CA ALA A 252 -19.22 -5.91 -16.12
C ALA A 252 -19.83 -5.24 -14.87
N ALA A 253 -21.15 -5.29 -14.69
CA ALA A 253 -21.82 -4.79 -13.49
C ALA A 253 -21.46 -5.61 -12.24
N VAL A 254 -21.41 -6.94 -12.34
CA VAL A 254 -20.95 -7.82 -11.25
C VAL A 254 -19.50 -7.55 -10.90
N MET A 255 -18.63 -7.40 -11.91
CA MET A 255 -17.22 -7.04 -11.73
C MET A 255 -17.07 -5.69 -11.02
N MET A 256 -17.85 -4.68 -11.40
CA MET A 256 -17.85 -3.38 -10.77
C MET A 256 -18.29 -3.46 -9.30
N ALA A 257 -19.37 -4.18 -9.00
CA ALA A 257 -19.84 -4.38 -7.64
C ALA A 257 -18.80 -5.12 -6.78
N ALA A 258 -18.18 -6.16 -7.32
CA ALA A 258 -17.10 -6.91 -6.69
C ALA A 258 -15.89 -6.01 -6.39
N ALA A 259 -15.46 -5.19 -7.36
CA ALA A 259 -14.33 -4.28 -7.20
C ALA A 259 -14.59 -3.19 -6.12
N ILE A 260 -15.81 -2.62 -6.08
CA ILE A 260 -16.21 -1.66 -5.05
C ILE A 260 -16.22 -2.34 -3.68
N PHE A 261 -16.79 -3.53 -3.58
CA PHE A 261 -16.89 -4.27 -2.32
C PHE A 261 -15.52 -4.68 -1.77
N VAL A 262 -14.63 -5.19 -2.64
CA VAL A 262 -13.23 -5.47 -2.29
C VAL A 262 -12.52 -4.21 -1.83
N SER A 263 -12.66 -3.09 -2.56
CA SER A 263 -12.04 -1.83 -2.18
C SER A 263 -12.52 -1.33 -0.82
N TYR A 264 -13.81 -1.44 -0.53
CA TYR A 264 -14.38 -1.09 0.76
C TYR A 264 -13.80 -1.97 1.89
N LEU A 265 -13.83 -3.30 1.73
CA LEU A 265 -13.32 -4.22 2.73
C LEU A 265 -11.81 -4.07 2.95
N ALA A 266 -11.02 -3.96 1.88
CA ALA A 266 -9.57 -3.76 1.95
C ALA A 266 -9.22 -2.45 2.67
N SER A 267 -9.95 -1.36 2.38
CA SER A 267 -9.79 -0.07 3.06
C SER A 267 -10.15 -0.18 4.55
N LYS A 268 -11.23 -0.89 4.88
CA LYS A 268 -11.66 -1.13 6.26
C LYS A 268 -10.63 -1.95 7.06
N VAL A 269 -10.07 -3.00 6.45
CA VAL A 269 -9.00 -3.81 7.06
C VAL A 269 -7.73 -2.97 7.23
N GLY A 270 -7.29 -2.24 6.19
CA GLY A 270 -6.12 -1.37 6.28
C GLY A 270 -6.27 -0.30 7.39
N ALA A 271 -7.42 0.36 7.46
CA ALA A 271 -7.71 1.33 8.52
C ALA A 271 -7.77 0.69 9.92
N GLY A 272 -8.33 -0.52 10.02
CA GLY A 272 -8.35 -1.30 11.27
C GLY A 272 -6.95 -1.67 11.76
N VAL A 273 -6.06 -2.11 10.86
CA VAL A 273 -4.65 -2.36 11.16
C VAL A 273 -3.96 -1.09 11.63
N GLY A 274 -4.15 0.02 10.91
CA GLY A 274 -3.60 1.32 11.29
C GLY A 274 -4.07 1.80 12.66
N ARG A 275 -5.37 1.65 12.97
CA ARG A 275 -5.96 1.97 14.28
C ARG A 275 -5.33 1.14 15.40
N SER A 276 -5.24 -0.17 15.21
CA SER A 276 -4.70 -1.10 16.23
C SER A 276 -3.21 -0.83 16.50
N LEU A 277 -2.41 -0.67 15.44
CA LEU A 277 -0.98 -0.35 15.56
C LEU A 277 -0.76 0.98 16.27
N ARG A 278 -1.50 2.02 15.86
CA ARG A 278 -1.38 3.35 16.48
C ARG A 278 -1.78 3.34 17.95
N GLY A 279 -2.83 2.60 18.32
CA GLY A 279 -3.24 2.42 19.71
C GLY A 279 -2.16 1.75 20.55
N ARG A 280 -1.62 0.62 20.08
CA ARG A 280 -0.57 -0.12 20.79
C ARG A 280 0.74 0.66 20.91
N LEU A 281 1.14 1.38 19.87
CA LEU A 281 2.31 2.25 19.91
C LEU A 281 2.12 3.38 20.92
N TYR A 282 0.96 4.05 20.89
CA TYR A 282 0.66 5.12 21.83
C TYR A 282 0.70 4.62 23.27
N GLU A 283 0.03 3.51 23.58
CA GLU A 283 0.05 2.87 24.89
C GLU A 283 1.48 2.54 25.33
N LYS A 284 2.26 1.86 24.47
CA LYS A 284 3.64 1.50 24.77
C LYS A 284 4.54 2.70 25.06
N VAL A 285 4.46 3.76 24.23
CA VAL A 285 5.26 4.99 24.39
C VAL A 285 4.87 5.76 25.66
N MET A 286 3.60 5.73 26.07
CA MET A 286 3.17 6.36 27.33
C MET A 286 3.75 5.68 28.57
N HIS A 287 4.24 4.45 28.46
CA HIS A 287 4.93 3.72 29.52
C HIS A 287 6.46 3.83 29.47
N PHE A 288 7.03 4.53 28.49
CA PHE A 288 8.48 4.72 28.41
C PHE A 288 8.99 5.66 29.50
N SER A 289 10.18 5.35 30.03
CA SER A 289 10.96 6.25 30.87
C SER A 289 11.83 7.17 29.99
N ASN A 290 12.62 8.02 30.63
CA ASN A 290 13.56 8.88 29.90
C ASN A 290 14.61 8.07 29.15
N ALA A 291 15.00 6.88 29.64
CA ALA A 291 15.98 6.01 28.98
C ALA A 291 15.51 5.58 27.58
N GLU A 292 14.27 5.09 27.45
CA GLU A 292 13.73 4.69 26.14
C GLU A 292 13.46 5.91 25.24
N MET A 293 13.06 7.04 25.83
CA MET A 293 12.87 8.29 25.11
C MET A 293 14.17 8.82 24.51
N GLU A 294 15.31 8.67 25.20
CA GLU A 294 16.64 8.98 24.69
C GLU A 294 17.08 7.99 23.61
N HIS A 295 16.85 6.69 23.80
CA HIS A 295 17.19 5.65 22.82
C HIS A 295 16.50 5.88 21.47
N PHE A 296 15.20 6.16 21.47
CA PHE A 296 14.46 6.38 20.23
C PHE A 296 14.47 7.83 19.75
N SER A 297 14.60 8.82 20.63
CA SER A 297 14.24 10.23 20.44
C SER A 297 12.75 10.48 20.21
N THR A 298 12.23 11.58 20.75
CA THR A 298 10.84 12.01 20.56
C THR A 298 10.46 12.15 19.08
N ALA A 299 11.37 12.66 18.25
CA ALA A 299 11.12 12.85 16.82
C ALA A 299 10.91 11.52 16.08
N SER A 300 11.74 10.50 16.39
CA SER A 300 11.59 9.17 15.80
C SER A 300 10.26 8.54 16.22
N LEU A 301 9.90 8.62 17.51
CA LEU A 301 8.64 8.06 18.02
C LEU A 301 7.41 8.69 17.37
N ILE A 302 7.46 10.00 17.09
CA ILE A 302 6.42 10.69 16.30
C ILE A 302 6.33 10.07 14.91
N THR A 303 7.44 9.98 14.16
CA THR A 303 7.42 9.42 12.79
C THR A 303 6.98 7.96 12.74
N ARG A 304 7.39 7.15 13.73
CA ARG A 304 6.99 5.74 13.86
C ARG A 304 5.49 5.60 14.14
N SER A 305 4.91 6.52 14.92
CA SER A 305 3.47 6.51 15.27
C SER A 305 2.55 7.10 14.19
N THR A 306 3.11 7.91 13.29
CA THR A 306 2.37 8.58 12.21
C THR A 306 2.66 7.95 10.85
N ASN A 307 3.81 8.28 10.26
CA ASN A 307 4.18 7.94 8.89
C ASN A 307 4.35 6.43 8.69
N ASP A 308 5.06 5.74 9.59
CA ASP A 308 5.31 4.31 9.44
C ASP A 308 4.00 3.51 9.56
N VAL A 309 3.11 3.89 10.50
CA VAL A 309 1.77 3.28 10.60
C VAL A 309 0.96 3.53 9.33
N GLN A 310 1.01 4.75 8.78
CA GLN A 310 0.31 5.07 7.53
C GLN A 310 0.84 4.25 6.34
N GLN A 311 2.16 4.04 6.25
CA GLN A 311 2.74 3.18 5.22
C GLN A 311 2.22 1.74 5.33
N ILE A 312 2.22 1.16 6.53
CA ILE A 312 1.68 -0.20 6.74
C ILE A 312 0.19 -0.27 6.39
N GLN A 313 -0.59 0.73 6.79
CA GLN A 313 -2.01 0.84 6.46
C GLN A 313 -2.24 0.88 4.95
N MET A 314 -1.50 1.73 4.23
CA MET A 314 -1.63 1.88 2.77
C MET A 314 -1.23 0.59 2.05
N VAL A 315 -0.09 -0.01 2.42
CA VAL A 315 0.36 -1.28 1.83
C VAL A 315 -0.63 -2.40 2.10
N THR A 316 -1.22 -2.47 3.30
CA THR A 316 -2.26 -3.47 3.61
C THR A 316 -3.46 -3.34 2.69
N ALA A 317 -3.96 -2.11 2.47
CA ALA A 317 -5.10 -1.86 1.59
C ALA A 317 -4.78 -2.17 0.11
N VAL A 318 -3.63 -1.72 -0.39
CA VAL A 318 -3.18 -1.97 -1.77
C VAL A 318 -2.92 -3.46 -2.00
N PHE A 319 -2.32 -4.15 -1.02
CA PHE A 319 -2.07 -5.58 -1.06
C PHE A 319 -3.39 -6.36 -1.23
N LEU A 320 -4.37 -6.09 -0.37
CA LEU A 320 -5.63 -6.84 -0.40
C LEU A 320 -6.48 -6.55 -1.65
N ARG A 321 -6.37 -5.36 -2.23
CA ARG A 321 -7.16 -4.97 -3.41
C ARG A 321 -6.48 -5.34 -4.73
N MET A 322 -5.28 -4.87 -4.93
CA MET A 322 -4.62 -4.87 -6.23
C MET A 322 -3.62 -6.01 -6.35
N LEU A 323 -2.85 -6.25 -5.29
CA LEU A 323 -1.86 -7.33 -5.35
C LEU A 323 -2.53 -8.70 -5.34
N ALA A 324 -3.45 -8.95 -4.42
CA ALA A 324 -4.09 -10.26 -4.35
C ALA A 324 -4.81 -10.58 -5.66
N TYR A 325 -5.32 -9.57 -6.38
CA TYR A 325 -5.92 -9.71 -7.69
C TYR A 325 -4.92 -10.13 -8.78
N ALA A 326 -3.70 -9.59 -8.77
CA ALA A 326 -2.74 -9.77 -9.87
C ALA A 326 -2.39 -11.24 -10.15
N PRO A 327 -2.00 -12.10 -9.17
CA PRO A 327 -1.80 -13.53 -9.44
C PRO A 327 -3.07 -14.23 -9.90
N ILE A 328 -4.24 -13.87 -9.38
CA ILE A 328 -5.52 -14.51 -9.74
C ILE A 328 -5.82 -14.27 -11.22
N ILE A 329 -5.75 -13.01 -11.66
CA ILE A 329 -6.01 -12.64 -13.05
C ILE A 329 -4.89 -13.15 -13.99
N GLY A 330 -3.63 -13.13 -13.55
CA GLY A 330 -2.50 -13.62 -14.35
C GLY A 330 -2.56 -15.13 -14.57
N ILE A 331 -2.79 -15.92 -13.51
CA ILE A 331 -2.95 -17.38 -13.62
C ILE A 331 -4.21 -17.72 -14.42
N GLY A 332 -5.33 -17.05 -14.14
CA GLY A 332 -6.58 -17.29 -14.89
C GLY A 332 -6.46 -16.92 -16.37
N GLY A 333 -5.73 -15.86 -16.72
CA GLY A 333 -5.42 -15.50 -18.11
C GLY A 333 -4.58 -16.56 -18.81
N ILE A 334 -3.55 -17.10 -18.14
CA ILE A 334 -2.74 -18.20 -18.68
C ILE A 334 -3.61 -19.43 -18.93
N ILE A 335 -4.50 -19.79 -17.99
CA ILE A 335 -5.43 -20.91 -18.16
C ILE A 335 -6.32 -20.69 -19.39
N LYS A 336 -6.92 -19.51 -19.55
CA LYS A 336 -7.74 -19.16 -20.72
C LYS A 336 -6.97 -19.24 -22.03
N VAL A 337 -5.73 -18.75 -22.06
CA VAL A 337 -4.84 -18.83 -23.23
C VAL A 337 -4.49 -20.28 -23.61
N VAL A 338 -4.30 -21.17 -22.63
CA VAL A 338 -4.04 -22.58 -22.90
C VAL A 338 -5.30 -23.27 -23.43
N GLN A 339 -6.47 -22.90 -22.92
CA GLN A 339 -7.76 -23.45 -23.36
C GLN A 339 -8.12 -23.12 -24.80
N THR A 340 -7.63 -22.01 -25.37
CA THR A 340 -7.90 -21.68 -26.78
C THR A 340 -7.18 -22.61 -27.77
N LYS A 341 -6.30 -23.51 -27.32
CA LYS A 341 -5.52 -24.46 -28.15
C LYS A 341 -4.72 -23.83 -29.30
N ALA A 342 -4.65 -22.50 -29.38
CA ALA A 342 -4.06 -21.79 -30.51
C ALA A 342 -2.53 -21.94 -30.62
N GLY A 343 -1.85 -22.54 -29.65
CA GLY A 343 -0.39 -22.75 -29.69
C GLY A 343 0.45 -21.47 -29.62
N MET A 344 -0.16 -20.32 -29.32
CA MET A 344 0.50 -19.00 -29.31
C MET A 344 1.00 -18.56 -27.93
N GLY A 345 0.80 -19.37 -26.88
CA GLY A 345 1.16 -19.01 -25.50
C GLY A 345 2.64 -18.66 -25.28
N TRP A 346 3.54 -19.16 -26.14
CA TRP A 346 4.98 -18.84 -26.08
C TRP A 346 5.27 -17.34 -26.29
N LEU A 347 4.45 -16.63 -27.08
CA LEU A 347 4.58 -15.18 -27.29
C LEU A 347 4.43 -14.40 -25.98
N ILE A 348 3.49 -14.83 -25.14
CA ILE A 348 3.24 -14.22 -23.84
C ILE A 348 4.41 -14.49 -22.90
N VAL A 349 4.95 -15.71 -22.90
CA VAL A 349 6.14 -16.06 -22.09
C VAL A 349 7.34 -15.20 -22.48
N VAL A 350 7.61 -15.06 -23.78
CA VAL A 350 8.68 -14.19 -24.29
C VAL A 350 8.46 -12.74 -23.85
N ALA A 351 7.24 -12.21 -24.00
CA ALA A 351 6.94 -10.85 -23.57
C ALA A 351 7.14 -10.64 -22.07
N VAL A 352 6.69 -11.57 -21.23
CA VAL A 352 6.89 -11.50 -19.77
C VAL A 352 8.39 -11.51 -19.43
N ILE A 353 9.20 -12.34 -20.08
CA ILE A 353 10.66 -12.37 -19.89
C ILE A 353 11.29 -11.03 -20.30
N VAL A 354 10.91 -10.48 -21.45
CA VAL A 354 11.43 -9.19 -21.93
C VAL A 354 11.05 -8.06 -20.99
N ILE A 355 9.82 -8.02 -20.50
CA ILE A 355 9.35 -7.04 -19.51
C ILE A 355 10.12 -7.17 -18.21
N PHE A 356 10.29 -8.40 -17.72
CA PHE A 356 11.02 -8.64 -16.48
C PHE A 356 12.49 -8.20 -16.59
N ALA A 357 13.16 -8.53 -17.70
CA ALA A 357 14.51 -8.06 -17.98
C ALA A 357 14.57 -6.53 -18.06
N PHE A 358 13.64 -5.90 -18.78
CA PHE A 358 13.55 -4.44 -18.91
C PHE A 358 13.40 -3.75 -17.54
N VAL A 359 12.47 -4.23 -16.70
CA VAL A 359 12.26 -3.63 -15.38
C VAL A 359 13.44 -3.89 -14.45
N MET A 360 14.06 -5.08 -14.48
CA MET A 360 15.26 -5.35 -13.68
C MET A 360 16.42 -4.43 -14.06
N ILE A 361 16.64 -4.16 -15.36
CA ILE A 361 17.68 -3.24 -15.82
C ILE A 361 17.41 -1.81 -15.30
N LEU A 362 16.17 -1.32 -15.45
CA LEU A 362 15.78 0.00 -14.96
C LEU A 362 15.93 0.11 -13.44
N MET A 363 15.43 -0.87 -12.69
CA MET A 363 15.54 -0.88 -11.23
C MET A 363 16.98 -1.01 -10.76
N GLY A 364 17.79 -1.83 -11.42
CA GLY A 364 19.23 -1.96 -11.13
C GLY A 364 19.97 -0.63 -11.28
N ALA A 365 19.65 0.15 -12.32
CA ALA A 365 20.24 1.47 -12.54
C ALA A 365 19.75 2.52 -11.52
N THR A 366 18.49 2.44 -11.09
CA THR A 366 17.83 3.53 -10.35
C THR A 366 17.83 3.32 -8.83
N MET A 367 17.77 2.09 -8.35
CA MET A 367 17.67 1.77 -6.91
C MET A 367 18.86 2.31 -6.08
N PRO A 368 20.13 2.24 -6.54
CA PRO A 368 21.25 2.84 -5.81
C PRO A 368 21.13 4.37 -5.71
N LYS A 369 20.60 5.02 -6.77
CA LYS A 369 20.37 6.46 -6.80
C LYS A 369 19.19 6.88 -5.95
N PHE A 370 18.14 6.07 -5.86
CA PHE A 370 17.03 6.29 -4.91
C PHE A 370 17.49 6.26 -3.46
N LYS A 371 18.44 5.38 -3.10
CA LYS A 371 19.03 5.37 -1.75
C LYS A 371 19.79 6.68 -1.48
N LYS A 372 20.69 7.08 -2.39
CA LYS A 372 21.43 8.35 -2.28
C LYS A 372 20.51 9.58 -2.29
N MET A 373 19.39 9.52 -3.01
CA MET A 373 18.41 10.62 -3.05
C MET A 373 17.88 10.94 -1.65
N GLN A 374 17.64 9.93 -0.80
CA GLN A 374 17.18 10.15 0.57
C GLN A 374 18.24 10.89 1.40
N GLU A 375 19.50 10.47 1.34
CA GLU A 375 20.62 11.15 1.99
C GLU A 375 20.71 12.62 1.56
N LYS A 376 20.52 12.90 0.26
CA LYS A 376 20.56 14.26 -0.29
C LYS A 376 19.37 15.12 0.13
N VAL A 377 18.19 14.53 0.31
CA VAL A 377 17.04 15.23 0.91
C VAL A 377 17.34 15.59 2.36
N ASP A 378 17.99 14.68 3.09
CA ASP A 378 18.37 14.92 4.48
C ASP A 378 19.44 16.03 4.59
N ASP A 379 20.43 16.07 3.68
CA ASP A 379 21.42 17.15 3.57
C ASP A 379 20.74 18.53 3.36
N VAL A 380 19.78 18.62 2.42
CA VAL A 380 19.02 19.86 2.16
C VAL A 380 18.23 20.27 3.40
N ASN A 381 17.54 19.34 4.04
CA ASN A 381 16.76 19.61 5.26
C ASN A 381 17.65 20.06 6.43
N LEU A 382 18.84 19.49 6.56
CA LEU A 382 19.82 19.87 7.58
C LEU A 382 20.28 21.31 7.37
N VAL A 383 20.76 21.64 6.17
CA VAL A 383 21.22 23.00 5.84
C VAL A 383 20.10 24.02 6.00
N SER A 384 18.88 23.73 5.52
CA SER A 384 17.73 24.61 5.74
C SER A 384 17.45 24.86 7.23
N ARG A 385 17.53 23.81 8.06
CA ARG A 385 17.28 23.94 9.50
C ARG A 385 18.35 24.77 10.19
N GLU A 386 19.62 24.57 9.85
CA GLU A 386 20.73 25.39 10.36
C GLU A 386 20.56 26.86 9.97
N ILE A 387 20.22 27.15 8.72
CA ILE A 387 19.98 28.52 8.24
C ILE A 387 18.80 29.15 8.99
N LEU A 388 17.67 28.46 9.12
CA LEU A 388 16.49 28.99 9.80
C LEU A 388 16.72 29.22 11.30
N THR A 389 17.44 28.31 11.96
CA THR A 389 17.75 28.41 13.39
C THR A 389 18.82 29.48 13.65
N GLY A 390 19.80 29.58 12.75
CA GLY A 390 20.92 30.51 12.82
C GLY A 390 20.67 31.84 12.13
N LEU A 391 19.46 32.13 11.66
CA LEU A 391 19.19 33.27 10.76
C LEU A 391 19.66 34.61 11.34
N SER A 392 19.41 34.85 12.64
CA SER A 392 19.87 36.07 13.31
C SER A 392 21.40 36.16 13.36
N VAL A 393 22.10 35.05 13.52
CA VAL A 393 23.57 34.98 13.53
C VAL A 393 24.11 35.23 12.12
N ILE A 394 23.55 34.56 11.11
CA ILE A 394 23.94 34.73 9.70
C ILE A 394 23.81 36.20 9.28
N ARG A 395 22.69 36.85 9.62
CA ARG A 395 22.45 38.28 9.34
C ARG A 395 23.40 39.19 10.11
N ALA A 396 23.64 38.91 11.39
CA ALA A 396 24.56 39.70 12.22
C ALA A 396 25.99 39.68 11.65
N PHE A 397 26.43 38.55 11.09
CA PHE A 397 27.73 38.39 10.46
C PHE A 397 27.75 38.68 8.95
N ARG A 398 26.64 39.11 8.35
CA ARG A 398 26.47 39.34 6.89
C ARG A 398 26.96 38.17 6.03
N ARG A 399 26.54 36.95 6.37
CA ARG A 399 26.95 35.69 5.72
C ARG A 399 25.88 35.08 4.81
N GLU A 400 24.82 35.82 4.48
CA GLU A 400 23.67 35.35 3.69
C GLU A 400 24.11 34.71 2.37
N ASP A 401 24.93 35.41 1.57
CA ASP A 401 25.38 34.91 0.25
C ASP A 401 26.15 33.59 0.36
N LYS A 402 26.93 33.41 1.43
CA LYS A 402 27.71 32.18 1.66
C LYS A 402 26.80 31.01 2.03
N GLU A 403 25.79 31.25 2.84
CA GLU A 403 24.81 30.22 3.18
C GLU A 403 23.86 29.91 2.01
N GLU A 404 23.57 30.89 1.15
CA GLU A 404 22.87 30.67 -0.11
C GLU A 404 23.68 29.76 -1.05
N GLU A 405 24.98 30.02 -1.21
CA GLU A 405 25.87 29.16 -2.00
C GLU A 405 25.95 27.73 -1.43
N ARG A 406 26.05 27.60 -0.09
CA ARG A 406 26.02 26.30 0.59
C ARG A 406 24.71 25.55 0.33
N PHE A 407 23.58 26.25 0.41
CA PHE A 407 22.27 25.67 0.12
C PHE A 407 22.12 25.27 -1.36
N ASP A 408 22.56 26.12 -2.29
CA ASP A 408 22.51 25.81 -3.72
C ASP A 408 23.39 24.59 -4.06
N GLY A 409 24.53 24.43 -3.39
CA GLY A 409 25.38 23.24 -3.52
C GLY A 409 24.63 21.93 -3.24
N VAL A 410 24.03 21.80 -2.05
CA VAL A 410 23.26 20.60 -1.68
C VAL A 410 22.00 20.43 -2.54
N ASN A 411 21.34 21.53 -2.91
CA ASN A 411 20.15 21.51 -3.76
C ASN A 411 20.46 21.02 -5.18
N ARG A 412 21.60 21.43 -5.76
CA ARG A 412 22.05 20.96 -7.09
C ARG A 412 22.38 19.47 -7.08
N GLU A 413 22.98 18.95 -6.01
CA GLU A 413 23.25 17.51 -5.91
C GLU A 413 21.97 16.67 -5.85
N LEU A 414 21.00 17.13 -5.05
CA LEU A 414 19.66 16.53 -5.01
C LEU A 414 18.99 16.60 -6.38
N THR A 415 19.00 17.77 -7.02
CA THR A 415 18.39 18.00 -8.33
C THR A 415 18.99 17.09 -9.40
N LYS A 416 20.33 16.96 -9.47
CA LYS A 416 21.00 16.05 -10.43
C LYS A 416 20.57 14.59 -10.22
N THR A 417 20.49 14.15 -8.97
CA THR A 417 20.11 12.78 -8.62
C THR A 417 18.64 12.52 -8.95
N MET A 418 17.76 13.48 -8.65
CA MET A 418 16.33 13.40 -8.93
C MET A 418 16.03 13.45 -10.43
N LEU A 419 16.70 14.30 -11.20
CA LEU A 419 16.56 14.34 -12.66
C LEU A 419 17.02 13.03 -13.31
N PHE A 420 18.13 12.44 -12.87
CA PHE A 420 18.58 11.14 -13.38
C PHE A 420 17.54 10.05 -13.10
N THR A 421 17.12 9.91 -11.84
CA THR A 421 16.16 8.88 -11.43
C THR A 421 14.81 9.04 -12.13
N ASN A 422 14.29 10.27 -12.20
CA ASN A 422 13.03 10.55 -12.91
C ASN A 422 13.15 10.29 -14.40
N ARG A 423 14.23 10.71 -15.08
CA ARG A 423 14.39 10.44 -16.53
C ARG A 423 14.41 8.94 -16.84
N VAL A 424 15.12 8.16 -16.03
CA VAL A 424 15.15 6.69 -16.17
C VAL A 424 13.77 6.09 -15.91
N MET A 425 13.06 6.55 -14.87
CA MET A 425 11.71 6.07 -14.56
C MET A 425 10.65 6.51 -15.57
N THR A 426 10.81 7.67 -16.22
CA THR A 426 9.90 8.13 -17.28
C THR A 426 9.94 7.18 -18.49
N LEU A 427 11.06 6.49 -18.74
CA LEU A 427 11.15 5.45 -19.79
C LEU A 427 10.33 4.19 -19.47
N MET A 428 9.94 3.98 -18.20
CA MET A 428 9.23 2.78 -17.78
C MET A 428 7.88 2.66 -18.51
N MET A 429 7.03 3.70 -18.48
CA MET A 429 5.70 3.65 -19.10
C MET A 429 5.74 3.52 -20.63
N PRO A 430 6.49 4.36 -21.38
CA PRO A 430 6.61 4.21 -22.84
C PRO A 430 7.29 2.91 -23.25
N GLY A 431 8.31 2.46 -22.53
CA GLY A 431 8.98 1.19 -22.80
C GLY A 431 8.03 -0.01 -22.63
N MET A 432 7.22 0.00 -21.57
CA MET A 432 6.18 -1.02 -21.38
C MET A 432 5.14 -0.98 -22.50
N MET A 433 4.64 0.20 -22.87
CA MET A 433 3.69 0.33 -24.00
C MET A 433 4.30 -0.14 -25.32
N MET A 434 5.57 0.14 -25.56
CA MET A 434 6.27 -0.32 -26.76
C MET A 434 6.35 -1.85 -26.81
N ILE A 435 6.68 -2.50 -25.70
CA ILE A 435 6.68 -3.97 -25.61
C ILE A 435 5.26 -4.52 -25.82
N MET A 436 4.24 -3.85 -25.26
CA MET A 436 2.84 -4.24 -25.45
C MET A 436 2.40 -4.15 -26.90
N TYR A 437 2.67 -3.04 -27.58
CA TYR A 437 2.32 -2.90 -28.99
C TYR A 437 3.11 -3.88 -29.87
N ALA A 438 4.39 -4.11 -29.57
CA ALA A 438 5.18 -5.13 -30.26
C ALA A 438 4.60 -6.54 -30.06
N LEU A 439 4.14 -6.88 -28.86
CA LEU A 439 3.45 -8.14 -28.58
C LEU A 439 2.13 -8.22 -29.37
N THR A 440 1.31 -7.17 -29.39
CA THR A 440 0.08 -7.14 -30.18
C THR A 440 0.35 -7.35 -31.66
N VAL A 441 1.34 -6.66 -32.23
CA VAL A 441 1.76 -6.85 -33.64
C VAL A 441 2.24 -8.28 -33.89
N ALA A 442 3.04 -8.85 -32.99
CA ALA A 442 3.51 -10.23 -33.11
C ALA A 442 2.36 -11.25 -33.03
N ILE A 443 1.38 -11.02 -32.16
CA ILE A 443 0.17 -11.85 -32.08
C ILE A 443 -0.61 -11.76 -33.38
N VAL A 444 -0.89 -10.55 -33.90
CA VAL A 444 -1.60 -10.37 -35.16
C VAL A 444 -0.86 -11.04 -36.31
N TRP A 445 0.47 -10.90 -36.38
CA TRP A 445 1.29 -11.53 -37.42
C TRP A 445 1.18 -13.06 -37.42
N VAL A 446 1.26 -13.70 -36.25
CA VAL A 446 1.15 -15.16 -36.12
C VAL A 446 -0.29 -15.64 -36.31
N ALA A 447 -1.25 -14.90 -35.78
CA ALA A 447 -2.68 -15.23 -35.87
C ALA A 447 -3.20 -15.09 -37.31
N ALA A 448 -2.78 -14.07 -38.06
CA ALA A 448 -3.15 -13.91 -39.47
C ALA A 448 -2.83 -15.16 -40.29
N LYS A 449 -1.62 -15.73 -40.10
CA LYS A 449 -1.25 -16.99 -40.76
C LYS A 449 -2.09 -18.20 -40.29
N LYS A 450 -2.55 -18.21 -39.05
CA LYS A 450 -3.42 -19.28 -38.52
C LYS A 450 -4.86 -19.17 -39.00
N ILE A 451 -5.32 -17.93 -39.20
CA ILE A 451 -6.63 -17.62 -39.79
C ILE A 451 -6.65 -18.03 -41.26
N ASP A 452 -5.59 -17.69 -42.00
CA ASP A 452 -5.38 -18.10 -43.40
C ASP A 452 -5.38 -19.63 -43.56
N LEU A 453 -4.80 -20.36 -42.61
CA LEU A 453 -4.83 -21.83 -42.57
C LEU A 453 -6.17 -22.42 -42.06
N GLY A 454 -7.19 -21.61 -41.76
CA GLY A 454 -8.49 -22.08 -41.25
C GLY A 454 -8.47 -22.64 -39.82
N VAL A 455 -7.36 -22.49 -39.08
CA VAL A 455 -7.17 -23.06 -37.73
C VAL A 455 -7.71 -22.14 -36.63
N MET A 456 -8.01 -20.88 -36.96
CA MET A 456 -8.37 -19.86 -35.96
C MET A 456 -9.31 -18.81 -36.55
N GLN A 457 -10.27 -18.31 -35.74
CA GLN A 457 -11.15 -17.20 -36.11
C GLN A 457 -10.61 -15.84 -35.63
N VAL A 458 -11.15 -14.75 -36.20
CA VAL A 458 -10.73 -13.38 -35.92
C VAL A 458 -11.06 -12.96 -34.48
N GLY A 459 -12.24 -13.31 -33.98
CA GLY A 459 -12.68 -13.06 -32.61
C GLY A 459 -11.77 -13.74 -31.60
N SER A 460 -11.45 -15.01 -31.81
CA SER A 460 -10.45 -15.75 -31.03
C SER A 460 -9.09 -15.01 -30.94
N MET A 461 -8.65 -14.35 -32.01
CA MET A 461 -7.42 -13.54 -31.99
C MET A 461 -7.58 -12.31 -31.09
N THR A 462 -8.71 -11.59 -31.20
CA THR A 462 -8.98 -10.43 -30.34
C THR A 462 -9.06 -10.80 -28.85
N ALA A 463 -9.64 -11.95 -28.54
CA ALA A 463 -9.66 -12.48 -27.17
C ALA A 463 -8.25 -12.78 -26.67
N PHE A 464 -7.42 -13.43 -27.50
CA PHE A 464 -6.03 -13.71 -27.18
C PHE A 464 -5.23 -12.43 -26.88
N ILE A 465 -5.37 -11.40 -27.72
CA ILE A 465 -4.74 -10.09 -27.52
C ILE A 465 -5.13 -9.52 -26.15
N THR A 466 -6.41 -9.61 -25.78
CA THR A 466 -6.92 -9.06 -24.52
C THR A 466 -6.42 -9.88 -23.31
N TYR A 467 -6.40 -11.21 -23.40
CA TYR A 467 -5.81 -12.06 -22.35
C TYR A 467 -4.32 -11.77 -22.16
N ALA A 468 -3.57 -11.58 -23.26
CA ALA A 468 -2.17 -11.20 -23.19
C ALA A 468 -1.98 -9.87 -22.46
N MET A 469 -2.84 -8.87 -22.72
CA MET A 469 -2.83 -7.60 -21.98
C MET A 469 -3.09 -7.78 -20.48
N LEU A 470 -4.09 -8.58 -20.11
CA LEU A 470 -4.42 -8.85 -18.70
C LEU A 470 -3.24 -9.52 -17.98
N ILE A 471 -2.63 -10.53 -18.59
CA ILE A 471 -1.46 -11.24 -18.03
C ILE A 471 -0.29 -10.28 -17.84
N VAL A 472 0.03 -9.46 -18.86
CA VAL A 472 1.13 -8.51 -18.74
C VAL A 472 0.86 -7.49 -17.63
N MET A 473 -0.35 -6.91 -17.59
CA MET A 473 -0.72 -5.96 -16.53
C MET A 473 -0.62 -6.60 -15.14
N ALA A 474 -1.00 -7.86 -14.99
CA ALA A 474 -0.81 -8.60 -13.74
C ALA A 474 0.65 -8.66 -13.30
N PHE A 475 1.56 -8.98 -14.23
CA PHE A 475 3.00 -8.99 -13.97
C PHE A 475 3.54 -7.59 -13.65
N LEU A 476 3.03 -6.54 -14.29
CA LEU A 476 3.42 -5.17 -13.97
C LEU A 476 3.02 -4.76 -12.56
N MET A 477 1.80 -5.12 -12.14
CA MET A 477 1.34 -4.89 -10.76
C MET A 477 2.24 -5.62 -9.74
N LEU A 478 2.62 -6.87 -10.03
CA LEU A 478 3.56 -7.64 -9.22
C LEU A 478 4.96 -7.04 -9.19
N THR A 479 5.38 -6.35 -10.25
CA THR A 479 6.71 -5.73 -10.29
C THR A 479 6.73 -4.42 -9.50
N ALA A 480 5.68 -3.59 -9.58
CA ALA A 480 5.54 -2.37 -8.79
C ALA A 480 5.62 -2.64 -7.26
N MET A 481 5.14 -3.81 -6.83
CA MET A 481 5.26 -4.28 -5.45
C MET A 481 6.69 -4.42 -4.94
N SER A 482 7.63 -4.79 -5.81
CA SER A 482 9.03 -5.03 -5.43
C SER A 482 9.67 -3.80 -4.78
N VAL A 483 9.14 -2.60 -5.06
CA VAL A 483 9.57 -1.33 -4.45
C VAL A 483 8.77 -0.99 -3.19
N MET A 484 7.46 -1.21 -3.19
CA MET A 484 6.57 -0.82 -2.08
C MET A 484 6.74 -1.72 -0.85
N LEU A 485 6.88 -3.02 -1.06
CA LEU A 485 6.86 -4.02 0.02
C LEU A 485 8.10 -3.95 0.94
N PRO A 486 9.34 -3.74 0.43
CA PRO A 486 10.50 -3.55 1.30
C PRO A 486 10.39 -2.30 2.19
N ARG A 487 9.84 -1.19 1.68
CA ARG A 487 9.63 0.04 2.47
C ARG A 487 8.69 -0.19 3.65
N ALA A 488 7.56 -0.86 3.40
CA ALA A 488 6.66 -1.28 4.47
C ALA A 488 7.30 -2.28 5.44
N GLY A 489 8.23 -3.12 4.95
CA GLY A 489 9.04 -3.99 5.78
C GLY A 489 9.87 -3.22 6.81
N VAL A 490 10.63 -2.21 6.37
CA VAL A 490 11.45 -1.35 7.24
C VAL A 490 10.57 -0.59 8.24
N ALA A 491 9.44 -0.03 7.80
CA ALA A 491 8.47 0.63 8.68
C ALA A 491 7.93 -0.35 9.76
N ALA A 492 7.61 -1.58 9.36
CA ALA A 492 7.16 -2.61 10.29
C ALA A 492 8.25 -3.03 11.28
N ASP A 493 9.52 -3.08 10.87
CA ASP A 493 10.63 -3.37 11.77
C ASP A 493 10.85 -2.27 12.80
N ARG A 494 10.80 -0.99 12.40
CA ARG A 494 10.88 0.16 13.32
C ARG A 494 9.73 0.20 14.32
N ILE A 495 8.51 -0.11 13.88
CA ILE A 495 7.34 -0.16 14.78
C ILE A 495 7.48 -1.32 15.78
N ASP A 496 7.91 -2.48 15.29
CA ASP A 496 8.07 -3.67 16.12
C ASP A 496 9.20 -3.51 17.15
N GLU A 497 10.27 -2.78 16.83
CA GLU A 497 11.32 -2.40 17.78
C GLU A 497 10.75 -1.61 18.98
N VAL A 498 9.84 -0.65 18.75
CA VAL A 498 9.17 0.09 19.83
C VAL A 498 8.24 -0.82 20.64
N LEU A 499 7.43 -1.62 19.95
CA LEU A 499 6.44 -2.50 20.61
C LEU A 499 7.08 -3.58 21.47
N ASN A 500 8.27 -4.06 21.10
CA ASN A 500 9.01 -5.10 21.81
C ASN A 500 10.09 -4.54 22.74
N MET A 501 10.28 -3.22 22.82
CA MET A 501 11.21 -2.62 23.78
C MET A 501 10.76 -2.95 25.21
N ASP A 502 11.65 -3.49 26.03
CA ASP A 502 11.38 -3.68 27.45
C ASP A 502 11.36 -2.33 28.17
N ILE A 503 10.38 -2.14 29.04
CA ILE A 503 10.28 -0.94 29.87
C ILE A 503 11.27 -1.10 31.02
N SER A 504 12.23 -0.18 31.15
CA SER A 504 13.27 -0.20 32.19
C SER A 504 12.68 0.01 33.59
N ILE A 505 11.81 0.99 33.78
CA ILE A 505 11.19 1.28 35.07
C ILE A 505 9.86 0.54 35.19
N LYS A 506 9.88 -0.55 35.96
CA LYS A 506 8.69 -1.33 36.28
C LYS A 506 8.22 -1.01 37.70
N GLU A 507 6.91 -0.90 37.85
CA GLU A 507 6.27 -0.90 39.16
C GLU A 507 6.38 -2.31 39.77
N ALA A 508 6.52 -2.41 41.10
CA ALA A 508 6.57 -3.70 41.77
C ALA A 508 5.24 -4.45 41.59
N GLU A 509 5.25 -5.79 41.59
CA GLU A 509 4.02 -6.60 41.44
C GLU A 509 2.99 -6.29 42.54
N GLU A 510 3.48 -6.06 43.76
CA GLU A 510 2.70 -5.59 44.91
C GLU A 510 3.32 -4.29 45.45
N PRO A 511 2.94 -3.12 44.88
CA PRO A 511 3.51 -1.85 45.30
C PRO A 511 3.00 -1.45 46.68
N LYS A 512 3.90 -0.93 47.52
CA LYS A 512 3.54 -0.28 48.78
C LYS A 512 2.89 1.07 48.48
N HIS A 513 1.75 1.31 49.12
CA HIS A 513 1.01 2.56 48.99
C HIS A 513 1.36 3.52 50.12
N VAL A 514 1.37 4.83 49.81
CA VAL A 514 1.73 5.88 50.78
C VAL A 514 0.57 6.84 50.95
N GLU A 515 -0.19 6.69 52.05
CA GLU A 515 -1.31 7.59 52.37
C GLU A 515 -0.85 8.90 53.04
N LYS A 516 0.19 8.83 53.88
CA LYS A 516 0.77 9.98 54.58
C LYS A 516 2.29 9.86 54.60
N THR A 517 2.95 10.96 54.31
CA THR A 517 4.41 11.05 54.21
C THR A 517 4.89 12.19 55.10
N ALA A 518 5.89 11.93 55.94
CA ALA A 518 6.60 12.96 56.67
C ALA A 518 7.48 13.77 55.70
N GLY A 519 8.10 13.10 54.73
CA GLY A 519 8.88 13.71 53.64
C GLY A 519 10.38 13.51 53.80
N VAL A 520 10.83 12.56 54.63
CA VAL A 520 12.25 12.28 54.85
C VAL A 520 12.79 11.54 53.63
N LEU A 521 13.72 12.15 52.90
CA LEU A 521 14.36 11.56 51.74
C LEU A 521 15.81 11.21 52.09
N LYS A 522 16.17 9.93 51.96
CA LYS A 522 17.52 9.45 52.27
C LYS A 522 18.13 8.73 51.07
N PHE A 523 19.32 9.18 50.68
CA PHE A 523 20.22 8.52 49.75
C PHE A 523 21.24 7.72 50.56
N SER A 524 21.45 6.45 50.22
CA SER A 524 22.39 5.57 50.91
C SER A 524 23.30 4.88 49.90
N HIS A 525 24.55 5.36 49.84
CA HIS A 525 25.61 4.87 48.95
C HIS A 525 25.14 4.71 47.51
N VAL A 526 24.56 5.77 46.93
CA VAL A 526 23.92 5.69 45.61
C VAL A 526 24.94 5.90 44.50
N ASP A 527 25.02 4.90 43.62
CA ASP A 527 25.74 4.97 42.35
C ASP A 527 24.75 4.94 41.18
N PHE A 528 25.03 5.73 40.13
CA PHE A 528 24.21 5.72 38.93
C PHE A 528 25.00 5.94 37.65
N THR A 529 24.68 5.13 36.65
CA THR A 529 25.24 5.20 35.31
C THR A 529 24.09 5.29 34.31
N TYR A 530 24.11 6.33 33.46
CA TYR A 530 23.12 6.44 32.38
C TYR A 530 23.20 5.22 31.45
N PRO A 531 22.06 4.69 30.96
CA PRO A 531 22.05 3.57 30.02
C PRO A 531 22.92 3.84 28.79
N GLY A 532 23.90 2.96 28.55
CA GLY A 532 24.84 3.09 27.42
C GLY A 532 26.08 3.97 27.70
N SER A 533 26.17 4.62 28.87
CA SER A 533 27.40 5.28 29.33
C SER A 533 28.40 4.27 29.88
N LYS A 534 29.69 4.51 29.67
CA LYS A 534 30.77 3.80 30.37
C LYS A 534 31.17 4.47 31.69
N GLU A 535 30.87 5.76 31.83
CA GLU A 535 31.22 6.55 33.01
C GLU A 535 30.02 6.65 33.94
N THR A 536 30.27 6.40 35.23
CA THR A 536 29.32 6.57 36.31
C THR A 536 29.10 8.07 36.53
N ALA A 537 27.84 8.51 36.46
CA ALA A 537 27.49 9.93 36.53
C ALA A 537 27.52 10.47 37.97
N ILE A 538 27.19 9.61 38.94
CA ILE A 538 27.31 9.91 40.36
C ILE A 538 27.79 8.66 41.10
N THR A 539 28.70 8.84 42.06
CA THR A 539 29.31 7.75 42.81
C THR A 539 29.19 8.01 44.32
N ASP A 540 28.79 6.99 45.07
CA ASP A 540 28.71 6.98 46.54
C ASP A 540 27.98 8.19 47.16
N ILE A 541 26.81 8.54 46.62
CA ILE A 541 26.01 9.66 47.12
C ILE A 541 25.28 9.25 48.40
N ASP A 542 25.65 9.85 49.54
CA ASP A 542 25.02 9.63 50.85
C ASP A 542 24.60 10.94 51.55
N PHE A 543 23.29 11.13 51.71
CA PHE A 543 22.73 12.23 52.50
C PHE A 543 21.28 11.99 52.92
N THR A 544 20.79 12.81 53.84
CA THR A 544 19.39 12.84 54.26
C THR A 544 18.86 14.26 54.18
N ALA A 545 17.70 14.44 53.55
CA ALA A 545 16.96 15.69 53.50
C ALA A 545 15.69 15.55 54.37
N ASN A 546 15.55 16.42 55.35
CA ASN A 546 14.48 16.34 56.34
C ASN A 546 13.35 17.34 56.06
N PRO A 547 12.13 17.06 56.53
CA PRO A 547 11.01 17.99 56.46
C PRO A 547 11.33 19.33 57.13
N GLY A 548 10.94 20.42 56.49
CA GLY A 548 11.19 21.78 56.95
C GLY A 548 12.62 22.28 56.77
N GLN A 549 13.52 21.45 56.23
CA GLN A 549 14.88 21.84 55.90
C GLN A 549 15.05 22.04 54.39
N THR A 550 15.89 22.99 54.03
CA THR A 550 16.37 23.21 52.67
C THR A 550 17.73 22.54 52.48
N THR A 551 17.77 21.52 51.64
CA THR A 551 19.01 20.90 51.15
C THR A 551 19.37 21.47 49.79
N ALA A 552 20.45 22.24 49.75
CA ALA A 552 20.99 22.81 48.52
C ALA A 552 22.06 21.89 47.91
N ILE A 553 22.15 21.88 46.57
CA ILE A 553 23.17 21.15 45.83
C ILE A 553 23.88 22.13 44.88
N ILE A 554 25.21 22.24 45.00
CA ILE A 554 26.05 23.11 44.18
C ILE A 554 27.27 22.36 43.64
N GLY A 555 27.78 22.81 42.50
CA GLY A 555 28.93 22.21 41.85
C GLY A 555 29.07 22.67 40.39
N SER A 556 30.17 22.31 39.74
CA SER A 556 30.48 22.63 38.34
C SER A 556 29.46 22.02 37.35
N THR A 557 29.33 22.58 36.15
CA THR A 557 28.46 21.99 35.12
C THR A 557 28.93 20.58 34.77
N GLY A 558 28.00 19.62 34.75
CA GLY A 558 28.32 18.21 34.44
C GLY A 558 28.64 17.33 35.65
N CYS A 559 28.79 17.86 36.86
CA CYS A 559 29.13 17.06 38.06
C CYS A 559 28.01 16.15 38.61
N GLY A 560 26.89 15.94 37.90
CA GLY A 560 25.83 15.02 38.32
C GLY A 560 24.65 15.60 39.11
N LYS A 561 24.55 16.93 39.30
CA LYS A 561 23.43 17.57 40.03
C LYS A 561 22.05 17.23 39.48
N SER A 562 21.85 17.36 38.16
CA SER A 562 20.59 17.02 37.50
C SER A 562 20.29 15.52 37.57
N THR A 563 21.32 14.68 37.66
CA THR A 563 21.17 13.23 37.87
C THR A 563 20.53 12.94 39.23
N ILE A 564 21.03 13.56 40.31
CA ILE A 564 20.45 13.38 41.66
C ILE A 564 18.97 13.73 41.68
N VAL A 565 18.59 14.89 41.14
CA VAL A 565 17.19 15.34 41.16
C VAL A 565 16.28 14.50 40.26
N ASN A 566 16.79 13.89 39.19
CA ASN A 566 16.01 13.00 38.33
C ASN A 566 15.75 11.62 38.97
N LEU A 567 16.61 11.19 39.89
CA LEU A 567 16.42 9.94 40.64
C LEU A 567 15.29 10.04 41.68
N ILE A 568 15.04 11.23 42.23
CA ILE A 568 14.01 11.44 43.27
C ILE A 568 12.59 11.08 42.79
N PRO A 569 12.09 11.58 41.65
CA PRO A 569 10.80 11.15 41.08
C PRO A 569 10.84 9.79 40.37
N ARG A 570 11.94 9.03 40.52
CA ARG A 570 12.20 7.75 39.87
C ARG A 570 12.00 7.85 38.36
N LEU A 571 12.69 8.81 37.74
CA LEU A 571 12.81 8.90 36.26
C LEU A 571 13.90 7.98 35.71
N TYR A 572 14.78 7.54 36.62
CA TYR A 572 15.78 6.49 36.45
C TYR A 572 15.81 5.66 37.74
N ASP A 573 16.15 4.38 37.64
CA ASP A 573 16.49 3.53 38.79
C ASP A 573 18.00 3.61 39.05
N VAL A 574 18.39 3.57 40.32
CA VAL A 574 19.80 3.58 40.75
C VAL A 574 20.52 2.29 40.31
N THR A 575 21.81 2.38 40.01
CA THR A 575 22.63 1.22 39.65
C THR A 575 23.00 0.42 40.90
N GLU A 576 23.50 1.12 41.93
CA GLU A 576 23.80 0.56 43.25
C GLU A 576 23.28 1.49 44.36
N GLY A 577 23.16 0.96 45.58
CA GLY A 577 22.59 1.67 46.71
C GLY A 577 21.06 1.71 46.74
N SER A 578 20.52 2.67 47.51
CA SER A 578 19.07 2.86 47.65
C SER A 578 18.70 4.31 47.93
N ILE A 579 17.51 4.70 47.45
CA ILE A 579 16.86 5.95 47.80
C ILE A 579 15.57 5.59 48.52
N THR A 580 15.37 6.13 49.72
CA THR A 580 14.20 5.83 50.54
C THR A 580 13.39 7.09 50.83
N LEU A 581 12.07 6.92 50.85
CA LEU A 581 11.10 7.90 51.31
C LEU A 581 10.49 7.39 52.61
N ASP A 582 10.68 8.11 53.71
CA ASP A 582 10.27 7.71 55.07
C ASP A 582 10.72 6.28 55.44
N GLY A 583 11.90 5.87 54.97
CA GLY A 583 12.50 4.56 55.22
C GLY A 583 12.07 3.43 54.28
N THR A 584 11.13 3.67 53.35
CA THR A 584 10.76 2.69 52.31
C THR A 584 11.49 3.02 51.01
N ASP A 585 12.12 2.02 50.37
CA ASP A 585 12.80 2.22 49.08
C ASP A 585 11.79 2.66 48.01
N ILE A 586 12.13 3.71 47.26
CA ILE A 586 11.26 4.25 46.19
C ILE A 586 10.95 3.23 45.10
N ARG A 587 11.75 2.17 44.97
CA ARG A 587 11.51 1.05 44.04
C ARG A 587 10.33 0.17 44.45
N GLU A 588 10.02 0.12 45.74
CA GLU A 588 8.92 -0.67 46.31
C GLU A 588 7.58 0.11 46.36
N LEU A 589 7.62 1.43 46.17
CA LEU A 589 6.45 2.29 46.22
C LEU A 589 5.68 2.30 44.90
N SER A 590 4.37 2.55 44.98
CA SER A 590 3.60 2.89 43.78
C SER A 590 4.14 4.18 43.14
N MET A 591 4.32 4.16 41.83
CA MET A 591 4.82 5.30 41.06
C MET A 591 3.89 6.51 41.17
N LYS A 592 2.59 6.26 41.26
CA LYS A 592 1.57 7.30 41.44
C LYS A 592 1.74 8.00 42.78
N ASP A 593 1.87 7.23 43.85
CA ASP A 593 1.95 7.74 45.22
C ASP A 593 3.27 8.48 45.44
N LEU A 594 4.40 7.89 45.03
CA LEU A 594 5.72 8.54 45.08
C LEU A 594 5.69 9.89 44.37
N ARG A 595 5.24 9.91 43.11
CA ARG A 595 5.22 11.15 42.31
C ARG A 595 4.19 12.13 42.84
N GLN A 596 3.11 11.71 43.49
CA GLN A 596 2.13 12.60 44.12
C GLN A 596 2.74 13.40 45.28
N GLN A 597 3.69 12.83 46.02
CA GLN A 597 4.40 13.52 47.11
C GLN A 597 5.46 14.52 46.63
N ILE A 598 5.79 14.54 45.34
CA ILE A 598 6.90 15.33 44.78
C ILE A 598 6.38 16.48 43.89
N GLY A 599 6.81 17.70 44.17
CA GLY A 599 6.73 18.87 43.29
C GLY A 599 8.03 19.07 42.56
N PHE A 600 8.12 18.58 41.32
CA PHE A 600 9.33 18.67 40.51
C PHE A 600 9.27 19.87 39.55
N VAL A 601 10.29 20.71 39.59
CA VAL A 601 10.50 21.81 38.64
C VAL A 601 11.83 21.58 37.92
N PRO A 602 11.80 21.26 36.61
CA PRO A 602 13.02 21.02 35.84
C PRO A 602 13.75 22.32 35.50
N GLN A 603 15.04 22.22 35.15
CA GLN A 603 15.88 23.35 34.75
C GLN A 603 15.26 24.23 33.65
N LYS A 604 14.67 23.62 32.62
CA LYS A 604 13.90 24.34 31.61
C LYS A 604 12.42 24.17 31.89
N GLY A 605 11.73 25.27 32.24
CA GLY A 605 10.28 25.25 32.36
C GLY A 605 9.61 24.79 31.06
N VAL A 606 8.70 23.83 31.13
CA VAL A 606 7.87 23.36 30.01
C VAL A 606 6.40 23.53 30.35
N LEU A 607 5.64 24.13 29.44
CA LEU A 607 4.20 24.31 29.53
C LEU A 607 3.49 23.62 28.37
N PHE A 608 2.26 23.21 28.60
CA PHE A 608 1.40 22.54 27.63
C PHE A 608 0.41 23.53 27.01
N SER A 609 -0.02 23.24 25.78
CA SER A 609 -1.08 24.01 25.13
C SER A 609 -2.37 23.98 25.96
N GLY A 610 -3.01 25.14 26.13
CA GLY A 610 -4.19 25.30 26.98
C GLY A 610 -4.26 26.72 27.53
N THR A 611 -4.68 26.87 28.79
CA THR A 611 -4.66 28.14 29.53
C THR A 611 -3.61 28.13 30.63
N ILE A 612 -3.31 29.31 31.20
CA ILE A 612 -2.46 29.42 32.40
C ILE A 612 -3.06 28.57 33.54
N ALA A 613 -4.36 28.69 33.82
CA ALA A 613 -5.07 27.92 34.84
C ALA A 613 -4.93 26.41 34.62
N SER A 614 -5.11 25.93 33.40
CA SER A 614 -5.00 24.50 33.08
C SER A 614 -3.58 23.95 33.30
N ASN A 615 -2.55 24.77 33.06
CA ASN A 615 -1.17 24.38 33.31
C ASN A 615 -0.88 24.31 34.83
N LEU A 616 -1.36 25.27 35.61
CA LEU A 616 -1.17 25.30 37.07
C LEU A 616 -1.89 24.12 37.75
N ARG A 617 -3.07 23.73 37.24
CA ARG A 617 -3.85 22.57 37.73
C ARG A 617 -3.33 21.21 37.27
N LEU A 618 -2.29 21.14 36.45
CA LEU A 618 -1.81 19.87 35.92
C LEU A 618 -1.35 18.90 37.03
N GLY A 619 -0.77 19.44 38.11
CA GLY A 619 -0.30 18.68 39.27
C GLY A 619 -1.41 18.28 40.26
N ASN A 620 -2.50 19.06 40.31
CA ASN A 620 -3.68 18.81 41.11
C ASN A 620 -4.90 19.38 40.38
N LYS A 621 -5.69 18.50 39.73
CA LYS A 621 -6.83 18.91 38.90
C LYS A 621 -7.95 19.57 39.72
N ASP A 622 -8.04 19.21 40.99
CA ASP A 622 -9.08 19.66 41.91
C ASP A 622 -8.67 20.93 42.68
N ALA A 623 -7.49 21.51 42.39
CA ALA A 623 -7.03 22.75 43.00
C ALA A 623 -8.02 23.90 42.72
N SER A 624 -8.48 24.55 43.80
CA SER A 624 -9.43 25.64 43.72
C SER A 624 -8.83 26.87 43.02
N ASP A 625 -9.67 27.79 42.54
CA ASP A 625 -9.17 29.06 41.98
C ASP A 625 -8.34 29.86 43.00
N ALA A 626 -8.64 29.71 44.29
CA ALA A 626 -7.86 30.34 45.35
C ALA A 626 -6.46 29.71 45.45
N ASP A 627 -6.35 28.38 45.38
CA ASP A 627 -5.06 27.68 45.43
C ASP A 627 -4.20 28.04 44.21
N VAL A 628 -4.82 28.12 43.02
CA VAL A 628 -4.13 28.52 41.79
C VAL A 628 -3.60 29.95 41.88
N ARG A 629 -4.41 30.89 42.41
CA ARG A 629 -3.97 32.28 42.64
C ARG A 629 -2.87 32.37 43.68
N GLN A 630 -3.01 31.66 44.79
CA GLN A 630 -2.02 31.63 45.86
C GLN A 630 -0.69 31.07 45.34
N ALA A 631 -0.71 29.98 44.57
CA ALA A 631 0.47 29.42 43.95
C ALA A 631 1.13 30.40 42.95
N ALA A 632 0.34 31.11 42.15
CA ALA A 632 0.83 32.15 41.26
C ALA A 632 1.44 33.33 42.02
N GLN A 633 0.85 33.75 43.13
CA GLN A 633 1.38 34.78 44.03
C GLN A 633 2.72 34.39 44.63
N ILE A 634 2.83 33.18 45.19
CA ILE A 634 4.09 32.68 45.79
C ILE A 634 5.18 32.61 44.72
N ALA A 635 4.84 32.11 43.53
CA ALA A 635 5.76 32.04 42.39
C ALA A 635 6.07 33.40 41.75
N GLN A 636 5.54 34.51 42.29
CA GLN A 636 5.68 35.87 41.77
C GLN A 636 5.20 35.97 40.31
N ALA A 637 4.19 35.21 39.93
CA ALA A 637 3.61 35.16 38.60
C ALA A 637 2.36 36.03 38.42
N GLU A 638 1.70 36.43 39.52
CA GLU A 638 0.43 37.16 39.49
C GLU A 638 0.51 38.44 38.66
N ASP A 639 1.56 39.25 38.84
CA ASP A 639 1.72 40.55 38.16
C ASP A 639 1.53 40.47 36.64
N PHE A 640 2.22 39.54 35.97
CA PHE A 640 2.13 39.42 34.51
C PHE A 640 0.90 38.63 34.05
N ILE A 641 0.27 37.85 34.94
CA ILE A 641 -1.00 37.20 34.65
C ILE A 641 -2.10 38.26 34.63
N GLU A 642 -2.13 39.15 35.63
CA GLU A 642 -3.11 40.23 35.76
C GLU A 642 -3.01 41.28 34.66
N GLU A 643 -1.83 41.48 34.05
CA GLU A 643 -1.64 42.32 32.86
C GLU A 643 -2.32 41.77 31.60
N LYS A 644 -2.65 40.47 31.55
CA LYS A 644 -3.31 39.87 30.38
C LYS A 644 -4.82 40.12 30.43
N SER A 645 -5.42 40.40 29.27
CA SER A 645 -6.88 40.59 29.13
C SER A 645 -7.71 39.43 29.68
N GLU A 646 -7.25 38.20 29.45
CA GLU A 646 -7.92 36.96 29.88
C GLU A 646 -7.35 36.39 31.20
N LYS A 647 -6.37 37.06 31.81
CA LYS A 647 -5.75 36.66 33.08
C LYS A 647 -5.35 35.17 33.12
N TYR A 648 -5.92 34.39 34.03
CA TYR A 648 -5.67 32.96 34.21
C TYR A 648 -6.19 32.10 33.05
N ASP A 649 -7.17 32.59 32.29
CA ASP A 649 -7.69 31.92 31.11
C ASP A 649 -6.88 32.23 29.84
N ALA A 650 -5.88 33.12 29.94
CA ALA A 650 -5.08 33.47 28.79
C ALA A 650 -4.37 32.24 28.18
N PRO A 651 -4.34 32.14 26.84
CA PRO A 651 -3.85 30.96 26.16
C PRO A 651 -2.33 30.80 26.29
N ILE A 652 -1.89 29.55 26.45
CA ILE A 652 -0.50 29.12 26.39
C ILE A 652 -0.30 28.31 25.10
N ALA A 653 0.64 28.74 24.27
CA ALA A 653 1.03 28.04 23.05
C ALA A 653 1.82 26.76 23.37
N GLN A 654 1.95 25.85 22.39
CA GLN A 654 2.72 24.61 22.56
C GLN A 654 4.14 24.91 23.06
N GLY A 655 4.55 24.28 24.17
CA GLY A 655 5.85 24.51 24.78
C GLY A 655 5.99 25.89 25.45
N GLY A 656 4.93 26.69 25.53
CA GLY A 656 4.92 28.05 26.09
C GLY A 656 5.73 29.05 25.28
N THR A 657 5.69 29.00 23.95
CA THR A 657 6.46 29.91 23.08
C THR A 657 5.98 31.37 23.12
N ASN A 658 4.78 31.63 23.63
CA ASN A 658 4.17 32.95 23.75
C ASN A 658 4.38 33.62 25.14
N VAL A 659 5.25 33.07 25.98
CA VAL A 659 5.67 33.66 27.27
C VAL A 659 7.19 33.69 27.37
N SER A 660 7.74 34.64 28.12
CA SER A 660 9.20 34.75 28.29
C SER A 660 9.77 33.57 29.11
N GLY A 661 11.09 33.34 29.04
CA GLY A 661 11.75 32.28 29.81
C GLY A 661 11.49 32.36 31.31
N GLY A 662 11.66 33.54 31.91
CA GLY A 662 11.39 33.77 33.33
C GLY A 662 9.90 33.66 33.69
N GLN A 663 8.98 34.04 32.80
CA GLN A 663 7.54 33.78 33.01
C GLN A 663 7.23 32.28 32.99
N LYS A 664 7.78 31.56 32.02
CA LYS A 664 7.63 30.11 31.88
C LYS A 664 8.12 29.36 33.12
N GLN A 665 9.27 29.78 33.65
CA GLN A 665 9.85 29.24 34.88
C GLN A 665 8.93 29.48 36.08
N ARG A 666 8.45 30.72 36.27
CA ARG A 666 7.52 31.08 37.36
C ARG A 666 6.21 30.30 37.29
N LEU A 667 5.63 30.11 36.10
CA LEU A 667 4.44 29.27 35.93
C LEU A 667 4.71 27.79 36.25
N ALA A 668 5.90 27.27 35.91
CA ALA A 668 6.29 25.91 36.28
C ALA A 668 6.47 25.74 37.79
N ILE A 669 7.01 26.76 38.48
CA ILE A 669 7.11 26.80 39.95
C ILE A 669 5.70 26.86 40.57
N ALA A 670 4.82 27.74 40.07
CA ALA A 670 3.43 27.83 40.52
C ALA A 670 2.70 26.48 40.38
N ARG A 671 2.91 25.76 39.27
CA ARG A 671 2.37 24.41 39.05
C ARG A 671 2.85 23.39 40.08
N ALA A 672 4.11 23.47 40.52
CA ALA A 672 4.60 22.59 41.58
C ALA A 672 4.03 22.96 42.96
N ILE A 673 3.83 24.25 43.25
CA ILE A 673 3.26 24.74 44.50
C ILE A 673 1.77 24.36 44.61
N ALA A 674 0.98 24.55 43.55
CA ALA A 674 -0.45 24.25 43.52
C ALA A 674 -0.78 22.76 43.79
N LYS A 675 0.22 21.88 43.73
CA LYS A 675 0.10 20.46 44.03
C LYS A 675 0.11 20.14 45.53
N HIS A 676 0.62 21.04 46.38
CA HIS A 676 0.86 20.81 47.81
C HIS A 676 1.66 19.53 48.13
N PRO A 677 2.84 19.32 47.51
CA PRO A 677 3.69 18.16 47.75
C PRO A 677 4.41 18.22 49.10
N LYS A 678 4.90 17.07 49.60
CA LYS A 678 5.77 16.99 50.78
C LYS A 678 7.24 17.18 50.47
N ILE A 679 7.63 17.00 49.21
CA ILE A 679 8.99 17.19 48.73
C ILE A 679 8.97 18.13 47.53
N PHE A 680 9.67 19.25 47.63
CA PHE A 680 9.92 20.14 46.52
C PHE A 680 11.31 19.90 45.96
N VAL A 681 11.41 19.76 44.63
CA VAL A 681 12.67 19.58 43.93
C VAL A 681 12.77 20.64 42.83
N PHE A 682 13.72 21.57 43.00
CA PHE A 682 13.99 22.64 42.06
C PHE A 682 15.35 22.41 41.40
N ASP A 683 15.34 21.99 40.14
CA ASP A 683 16.56 21.82 39.37
C ASP A 683 16.93 23.16 38.72
N ASP A 684 17.83 23.94 39.34
CA ASP A 684 18.32 25.24 38.84
C ASP A 684 17.20 26.19 38.37
N SER A 685 16.04 26.08 39.01
CA SER A 685 14.81 26.72 38.52
C SER A 685 14.75 28.21 38.81
N PHE A 686 15.66 28.73 39.63
CA PHE A 686 15.72 30.14 40.00
C PHE A 686 16.68 30.95 39.11
N SER A 687 17.52 30.30 38.30
CA SER A 687 18.55 30.96 37.49
C SER A 687 17.96 31.85 36.38
N ALA A 688 16.79 31.49 35.85
CA ALA A 688 16.09 32.24 34.81
C ALA A 688 15.38 33.51 35.32
N LEU A 689 15.40 33.77 36.64
CA LEU A 689 14.79 34.93 37.27
C LEU A 689 15.83 36.00 37.62
N ASP A 690 15.41 37.27 37.57
CA ASP A 690 16.22 38.37 38.10
C ASP A 690 16.39 38.23 39.61
N LEU A 691 17.49 38.78 40.15
CA LEU A 691 17.87 38.63 41.56
C LEU A 691 16.80 39.10 42.54
N LYS A 692 16.05 40.16 42.21
CA LYS A 692 15.00 40.68 43.11
C LYS A 692 13.80 39.75 43.14
N THR A 693 13.37 39.27 41.98
CA THR A 693 12.24 38.34 41.89
C THR A 693 12.58 36.97 42.50
N ASP A 694 13.80 36.46 42.28
CA ASP A 694 14.30 35.25 42.96
C ASP A 694 14.23 35.40 44.49
N ALA A 695 14.82 36.46 45.04
CA ALA A 695 14.85 36.68 46.49
C ALA A 695 13.43 36.79 47.09
N LYS A 696 12.51 37.50 46.42
CA LYS A 696 11.10 37.59 46.84
C LYS A 696 10.41 36.23 46.79
N LEU A 697 10.59 35.48 45.71
CA LEU A 697 10.00 34.16 45.52
C LEU A 697 10.49 33.19 46.60
N ARG A 698 11.81 33.09 46.82
CA ARG A 698 12.37 32.22 47.86
C ARG A 698 11.86 32.56 49.26
N LYS A 699 11.75 33.85 49.59
CA LYS A 699 11.18 34.31 50.86
C LYS A 699 9.69 33.96 51.00
N ALA A 700 8.92 34.09 49.92
CA ALA A 700 7.51 33.67 49.93
C ALA A 700 7.36 32.15 50.05
N LEU A 701 8.24 31.40 49.36
CA LEU A 701 8.27 29.95 49.38
C LEU A 701 8.59 29.44 50.79
N SER A 702 9.65 29.93 51.43
CA SER A 702 10.08 29.50 52.78
C SER A 702 8.98 29.67 53.84
N ASN A 703 8.14 30.68 53.70
CA ASN A 703 7.01 30.91 54.61
C ASN A 703 5.86 29.93 54.38
N THR A 704 5.74 29.37 53.18
CA THR A 704 4.62 28.50 52.80
C THR A 704 4.95 27.02 52.95
N VAL A 705 6.23 26.64 52.82
CA VAL A 705 6.65 25.22 52.76
C VAL A 705 7.36 24.73 54.04
N GLN A 706 7.03 25.32 55.20
CA GLN A 706 7.70 25.03 56.48
C GLN A 706 7.65 23.55 56.91
N ASP A 707 6.66 22.79 56.44
CA ASP A 707 6.51 21.36 56.76
C ASP A 707 6.94 20.42 55.61
N SER A 708 7.65 20.95 54.60
CA SER A 708 8.05 20.20 53.40
C SER A 708 9.56 20.13 53.29
N THR A 709 10.07 19.04 52.72
CA THR A 709 11.49 18.91 52.38
C THR A 709 11.76 19.66 51.09
N VAL A 710 12.74 20.57 51.10
CA VAL A 710 13.05 21.39 49.93
C VAL A 710 14.45 21.06 49.42
N ILE A 711 14.54 20.64 48.16
CA ILE A 711 15.80 20.33 47.49
C ILE A 711 16.00 21.36 46.37
N ILE A 712 17.11 22.10 46.43
CA ILE A 712 17.41 23.16 45.46
C ILE A 712 18.78 22.88 44.84
N VAL A 713 18.80 22.58 43.55
CA VAL A 713 20.02 22.69 42.75
C VAL A 713 20.18 24.14 42.36
N ALA A 714 21.35 24.72 42.61
CA ALA A 714 21.64 26.08 42.18
C ALA A 714 23.05 26.20 41.63
N GLN A 715 23.21 27.09 40.65
CA GLN A 715 24.52 27.53 40.20
C GLN A 715 25.06 28.71 41.01
N ARG A 716 24.18 29.52 41.61
CA ARG A 716 24.53 30.77 42.32
C ARG A 716 24.58 30.55 43.83
N ILE A 717 25.66 30.97 44.49
CA ILE A 717 25.77 30.87 45.96
C ILE A 717 24.71 31.70 46.68
N SER A 718 24.34 32.87 46.15
CA SER A 718 23.26 33.70 46.69
C SER A 718 21.90 32.99 46.78
N THR A 719 21.69 31.94 45.98
CA THR A 719 20.49 31.11 46.00
C THR A 719 20.48 30.12 47.18
N ILE A 720 21.64 29.68 47.64
CA ILE A 720 21.82 28.59 48.62
C ILE A 720 22.45 29.04 49.94
N LEU A 721 22.80 30.32 50.05
CA LEU A 721 23.48 30.90 51.22
C LEU A 721 22.80 30.57 52.56
N HIS A 722 21.47 30.52 52.55
CA HIS A 722 20.63 30.29 53.74
C HIS A 722 20.05 28.87 53.80
N ALA A 723 20.60 27.92 53.04
CA ALA A 723 20.17 26.52 53.12
C ALA A 723 20.66 25.89 54.43
N ASP A 724 19.83 25.07 55.05
CA ASP A 724 20.17 24.34 56.29
C ASP A 724 21.28 23.30 56.06
N GLN A 725 21.37 22.79 54.83
CA GLN A 725 22.39 21.86 54.40
C GLN A 725 22.77 22.16 52.95
N ILE A 726 24.07 22.24 52.66
CA ILE A 726 24.63 22.41 51.32
C ILE A 726 25.48 21.18 51.01
N LEU A 727 25.21 20.56 49.87
CA LEU A 727 25.98 19.46 49.29
C LEU A 727 26.81 20.02 48.13
N VAL A 728 28.13 19.89 48.24
CA VAL A 728 29.08 20.30 47.22
C VAL A 728 29.43 19.06 46.40
N LEU A 729 29.00 19.05 45.13
CA LEU A 729 29.31 17.98 44.19
C LEU A 729 30.47 18.37 43.30
N ASP A 730 31.42 17.46 43.19
CA ASP A 730 32.51 17.51 42.23
C ASP A 730 32.76 16.11 41.65
N GLU A 731 32.96 16.04 40.32
CA GLU A 731 33.14 14.79 39.57
C GLU A 731 32.17 13.64 39.96
N GLY A 732 30.91 13.96 40.26
CA GLY A 732 29.89 12.97 40.61
C GLY A 732 29.91 12.50 42.06
N GLN A 733 30.75 13.06 42.94
CA GLN A 733 30.85 12.71 44.35
C GLN A 733 30.53 13.91 45.26
N ILE A 734 30.07 13.65 46.49
CA ILE A 734 29.91 14.70 47.51
C ILE A 734 31.27 14.96 48.16
N VAL A 735 31.90 16.08 47.81
CA VAL A 735 33.20 16.52 48.37
C VAL A 735 33.06 17.42 49.60
N GLY A 736 31.85 17.91 49.87
CA GLY A 736 31.56 18.75 51.03
C GLY A 736 30.09 18.70 51.43
N LYS A 737 29.82 18.70 52.74
CA LYS A 737 28.48 18.68 53.34
C LYS A 737 28.47 19.53 54.61
N GLY A 738 27.63 20.55 54.66
CA GLY A 738 27.51 21.44 55.81
C GLY A 738 26.74 22.73 55.51
N THR A 739 26.82 23.70 56.39
CA THR A 739 26.29 25.05 56.17
C THR A 739 27.28 25.92 55.39
N HIS A 740 26.85 27.11 54.93
CA HIS A 740 27.73 28.07 54.26
C HIS A 740 28.99 28.39 55.09
N GLU A 741 28.82 28.68 56.38
CA GLU A 741 29.92 29.05 57.27
C GLU A 741 30.91 27.90 57.52
N GLU A 742 30.41 26.66 57.55
CA GLU A 742 31.23 25.46 57.68
C GLU A 742 32.03 25.20 56.39
N LEU A 743 31.35 25.19 55.24
CA LEU A 743 31.96 24.90 53.95
C LEU A 743 32.98 25.97 53.51
N MET A 744 32.75 27.24 53.86
CA MET A 744 33.74 28.30 53.66
C MET A 744 35.04 28.05 54.43
N LYS A 745 35.04 27.21 55.47
CA LYS A 745 36.24 26.82 56.22
C LYS A 745 36.80 25.46 55.81
N THR A 746 35.94 24.52 55.41
CA THR A 746 36.32 23.10 55.29
C THR A 746 36.36 22.57 53.85
N CYS A 747 35.78 23.27 52.87
CA CYS A 747 35.65 22.76 51.51
C CYS A 747 36.27 23.72 50.48
N THR A 748 37.42 23.33 49.92
CA THR A 748 38.16 24.12 48.91
C THR A 748 37.31 24.39 47.67
N VAL A 749 36.62 23.38 47.14
CA VAL A 749 35.74 23.52 45.97
C VAL A 749 34.63 24.55 46.22
N TYR A 750 34.04 24.57 47.43
CA TYR A 750 33.04 25.57 47.79
C TYR A 750 33.64 26.99 47.85
N GLN A 751 34.82 27.13 48.44
CA GLN A 751 35.55 28.41 48.51
C GLN A 751 35.87 28.95 47.11
N GLU A 752 36.30 28.10 46.18
CA GLU A 752 36.58 28.49 44.79
C GLU A 752 35.32 28.98 44.08
N ILE A 753 34.20 28.26 44.22
CA ILE A 753 32.92 28.70 43.66
C ILE A 753 32.50 30.04 44.31
N ALA A 754 32.70 30.21 45.61
CA ALA A 754 32.41 31.43 46.35
C ALA A 754 33.23 32.63 45.88
N LYS A 755 34.55 32.48 45.79
CA LYS A 755 35.47 33.50 45.28
C LYS A 755 35.14 33.89 43.84
N SER A 756 34.68 32.96 43.01
CA SER A 756 34.32 33.25 41.63
C SER A 756 33.00 34.04 41.46
N GLN A 757 32.11 34.01 42.45
CA GLN A 757 30.75 34.55 42.34
C GLN A 757 30.42 35.71 43.28
N MET A 758 31.11 35.83 44.41
CA MET A 758 30.85 36.82 45.45
C MET A 758 32.01 37.80 45.54
N SER A 759 31.70 39.06 45.87
CA SER A 759 32.74 40.05 46.15
C SER A 759 33.47 39.74 47.46
N ALA A 760 34.73 40.17 47.60
CA ALA A 760 35.52 39.98 48.84
C ALA A 760 34.77 40.46 50.10
N LYS A 761 34.01 41.55 49.97
CA LYS A 761 33.18 42.14 51.02
C LYS A 761 31.98 41.27 51.41
N GLU A 762 31.40 40.54 50.48
CA GLU A 762 30.31 39.58 50.73
C GLU A 762 30.81 38.24 51.27
N LEU A 763 32.09 37.93 51.05
CA LEU A 763 32.77 36.73 51.58
C LEU A 763 33.30 36.91 53.02
N GLY A 764 33.19 38.13 53.58
CA GLY A 764 33.72 38.43 54.91
C GLY A 764 35.26 38.50 54.96
N LEU A 765 35.92 38.62 53.80
CA LEU A 765 37.37 38.82 53.70
C LEU A 765 37.66 40.31 53.93
N THR A 766 38.47 40.64 54.95
CA THR A 766 38.99 42.00 55.16
C THR A 766 40.04 42.32 54.09
N ASP A 767 40.14 43.60 53.67
CA ASP A 767 40.99 44.16 52.59
C ASP A 767 42.52 43.93 52.71
N GLY A 768 43.00 42.83 53.29
CA GLY A 768 44.41 42.55 53.58
C GLY A 768 44.99 41.25 53.03
N GLU A 769 44.21 40.40 52.36
CA GLU A 769 44.70 39.10 51.81
C GLU A 769 44.90 39.09 50.29
N GLU A 770 44.76 40.23 49.60
CA GLU A 770 44.93 40.32 48.14
C GLU A 770 46.39 40.25 47.64
N ALA A 771 47.39 40.01 48.51
CA ALA A 771 48.79 40.27 48.17
C ALA A 771 49.74 39.06 48.06
N GLU A 772 49.34 37.79 48.26
CA GLU A 772 50.34 36.70 48.31
C GLU A 772 50.26 35.55 47.28
N ASP A 773 49.22 35.40 46.46
CA ASP A 773 49.13 34.22 45.57
C ASP A 773 49.05 34.53 44.06
N HIS A 774 50.01 35.30 43.56
CA HIS A 774 50.35 35.31 42.13
C HIS A 774 51.86 35.30 41.90
N GLU A 775 52.45 34.10 41.90
CA GLU A 775 53.62 33.73 41.08
C GLU A 775 53.45 32.33 40.47
#